data_AF-A0A7W7QC17-F1
#
_entry.id   AF-A0A7W7QC17-F1
#
_cell.length_a   1.000
_cell.length_b   1.000
_cell.length_c   1.000
_cell.angle_alpha   90.00
_cell.angle_beta   90.00
_cell.angle_gamma   90.00
#
_symmetry.space_group_name_H-M   'P 1'
#
loop_
_entity.id
_entity.type
_entity.pdbx_description
1 polymer ?
#
loop_
_entity_poly.entity_id
_entity_poly.type
_entity_poly.pdbx_seq_one_letter_code
_entity_poly.pdbx_strand_id
1 'polypeptide(L)'
;MTSTHAPRPSFRNLKEVAQVAPGRHILGVANFTTGSADPSVDEGYPSVAIHMTGSVEDGFAEVWTSDRPVRAGQAGSMSYAHDGEFLFCTGRIPETADYVEATEAAYTEVLALTGSLGYRQLVRIWHYISRLNEETAEGLETYRAFCLGRARVLERYGMTDDMPAATVIGSHGGGIVFYFLASRGGTQINVDNPRQVPPYHYPRRYGVKSPNFARATYVRSDDGATQIYVSGTASILGHRTMNAGDVEGQCRLALDNIAYLIGEGNLSAHGIQPGRTLDDLRTVKVYVRRRSDIERVQRICRTAFSRSADVVFLHADICRHDLLVEIEGIVPGERAVERRSLPGPVATQEWSALPAAQQPDWHAHPAYERVRSTLSAAPPLVSPDELGALRTALAAVAAGSARVLQMGDCAESFYESTPDQVALKIAAMERLAERFAARAGLPVVKIGRLGGQYAKPRSHAVEVVDGVELPAFRGHMVNAETPSAEARRPHPARMLWAYHLSDDVQRLLRTHRNGSAHAAVPPGPWSSHDALVMDYIGPLVRNDPATGARFLASTHFPWVGERTGGIGEAHVLLLSLVSNPVACKVGPRSTPESVLALCALLDPEREPGRLTLIARMGRDAIGTVLPPILRAVRAARHPVVWLSDPMHGNTVRLPSGAKTRYLDDMVAEAATFRNIVEGHGNHVGGLHLETAAYDVAECAGGPAPGDGELGNPSLCDPRLTIAQAAALIDRVF
;
A
#
# COMPACT_ATOMS: atom_id res chain seq x y z
N MET A 1 -12.94 19.97 30.96
CA MET A 1 -12.50 20.88 29.87
C MET A 1 -11.03 21.20 30.13
N THR A 2 -10.08 20.69 29.36
CA THR A 2 -8.72 21.25 29.29
C THR A 2 -8.48 21.59 27.84
N SER A 3 -8.19 22.85 27.60
CA SER A 3 -8.14 23.48 26.29
C SER A 3 -6.93 23.00 25.49
N THR A 4 -7.09 22.85 24.18
CA THR A 4 -5.96 22.77 23.25
C THR A 4 -5.69 24.19 22.78
N HIS A 5 -4.51 24.74 23.08
CA HIS A 5 -4.21 26.16 22.84
C HIS A 5 -3.77 26.48 21.40
N ALA A 6 -3.44 25.46 20.59
CA ALA A 6 -3.10 25.68 19.19
C ALA A 6 -4.32 26.21 18.39
N PRO A 7 -4.14 27.15 17.44
CA PRO A 7 -5.22 27.73 16.67
C PRO A 7 -6.03 26.67 15.93
N ARG A 8 -7.36 26.79 15.96
CA ARG A 8 -8.26 25.85 15.27
C ARG A 8 -8.90 26.51 14.06
N PRO A 9 -8.76 25.91 12.86
CA PRO A 9 -9.50 26.33 11.69
C PRO A 9 -10.91 25.74 11.69
N SER A 10 -11.80 26.38 10.95
CA SER A 10 -13.14 25.86 10.60
C SER A 10 -13.57 26.47 9.27
N PHE A 11 -14.29 25.72 8.44
CA PHE A 11 -14.95 26.28 7.26
C PHE A 11 -16.32 26.81 7.65
N ARG A 12 -16.62 28.03 7.22
CA ARG A 12 -17.84 28.76 7.59
C ARG A 12 -18.47 29.44 6.39
N ASN A 13 -19.78 29.67 6.47
CA ASN A 13 -20.43 30.55 5.51
C ASN A 13 -19.85 31.96 5.62
N LEU A 14 -19.68 32.65 4.49
CA LEU A 14 -19.15 34.02 4.43
C LEU A 14 -19.97 35.01 5.28
N LYS A 15 -21.25 34.74 5.56
CA LYS A 15 -22.12 35.56 6.41
C LYS A 15 -21.98 35.28 7.91
N GLU A 16 -21.28 34.21 8.30
CA GLU A 16 -21.20 33.70 9.67
C GLU A 16 -19.78 33.76 10.25
N VAL A 17 -18.89 34.53 9.61
CA VAL A 17 -17.47 34.67 9.99
C VAL A 17 -17.32 35.16 11.43
N ALA A 18 -18.09 36.18 11.83
CA ALA A 18 -18.02 36.77 13.16
C ALA A 18 -18.59 35.87 14.29
N GLN A 19 -19.30 34.79 13.97
CA GLN A 19 -20.03 33.97 14.96
C GLN A 19 -19.16 32.89 15.60
N VAL A 20 -18.08 33.26 16.30
CA VAL A 20 -17.19 32.29 16.96
C VAL A 20 -17.74 31.79 18.29
N ALA A 21 -17.31 30.58 18.71
CA ALA A 21 -17.76 30.01 19.98
C ALA A 21 -17.36 30.90 21.19
N PRO A 22 -18.14 30.91 22.28
CA PRO A 22 -17.80 31.70 23.47
C PRO A 22 -16.38 31.43 23.98
N GLY A 23 -15.63 32.49 24.28
CA GLY A 23 -14.24 32.39 24.75
C GLY A 23 -13.20 32.10 23.65
N ARG A 24 -13.57 32.19 22.37
CA ARG A 24 -12.64 32.09 21.23
C ARG A 24 -12.50 33.46 20.55
N HIS A 25 -11.29 33.75 20.09
CA HIS A 25 -10.91 34.97 19.39
C HIS A 25 -10.48 34.64 17.96
N ILE A 26 -10.88 35.44 16.97
CA ILE A 26 -10.44 35.25 15.58
C ILE A 26 -8.97 35.65 15.48
N LEU A 27 -8.13 34.71 15.05
CA LEU A 27 -6.71 34.92 14.77
C LEU A 27 -6.50 35.35 13.31
N GLY A 28 -7.36 34.92 12.39
CA GLY A 28 -7.34 35.37 11.00
C GLY A 28 -8.34 34.64 10.11
N VAL A 29 -8.57 35.20 8.92
CA VAL A 29 -9.60 34.73 8.00
C VAL A 29 -9.07 34.69 6.55
N ALA A 30 -9.25 33.56 5.87
CA ALA A 30 -9.07 33.46 4.43
C ALA A 30 -10.44 33.24 3.76
N ASN A 31 -10.88 34.19 2.95
CA ASN A 31 -12.18 34.14 2.28
C ASN A 31 -12.03 33.57 0.87
N PHE A 32 -12.68 32.44 0.58
CA PHE A 32 -12.73 31.82 -0.74
C PHE A 32 -13.99 32.33 -1.44
N THR A 33 -13.82 33.25 -2.39
CA THR A 33 -14.94 34.00 -2.99
C THR A 33 -14.81 34.06 -4.53
N THR A 34 -15.67 34.86 -5.16
CA THR A 34 -15.67 35.17 -6.60
C THR A 34 -14.70 36.28 -6.99
N GLY A 35 -13.94 36.82 -6.05
CA GLY A 35 -12.99 37.90 -6.30
C GLY A 35 -11.82 37.87 -5.32
N SER A 36 -10.78 38.60 -5.66
CA SER A 36 -9.60 38.76 -4.81
C SER A 36 -9.60 40.16 -4.19
N ALA A 37 -9.20 40.26 -2.93
CA ALA A 37 -9.08 41.52 -2.20
C ALA A 37 -7.75 41.56 -1.45
N ASP A 38 -7.23 42.77 -1.22
CA ASP A 38 -5.98 42.98 -0.51
C ASP A 38 -6.08 42.58 0.98
N PRO A 39 -4.96 42.22 1.62
CA PRO A 39 -4.88 42.03 3.05
C PRO A 39 -5.44 43.23 3.82
N SER A 40 -6.36 42.97 4.76
CA SER A 40 -6.96 44.01 5.61
C SER A 40 -6.97 43.59 7.09
N VAL A 41 -7.11 44.56 7.99
CA VAL A 41 -7.40 44.39 9.43
C VAL A 41 -8.66 45.13 9.87
N ASP A 42 -9.47 45.65 8.93
CA ASP A 42 -10.58 46.57 9.22
C ASP A 42 -11.65 45.95 10.14
N GLU A 43 -11.80 44.63 10.08
CA GLU A 43 -12.72 43.86 10.93
C GLU A 43 -12.12 43.49 12.31
N GLY A 44 -10.93 44.01 12.64
CA GLY A 44 -10.24 43.74 13.90
C GLY A 44 -9.35 42.48 13.90
N TYR A 45 -9.25 41.80 12.76
CA TYR A 45 -8.39 40.63 12.52
C TYR A 45 -7.88 40.64 11.08
N PRO A 46 -6.73 39.99 10.78
CA PRO A 46 -6.22 39.88 9.42
C PRO A 46 -7.16 39.05 8.55
N SER A 47 -7.54 39.61 7.41
CA SER A 47 -8.33 38.92 6.40
C SER A 47 -7.75 39.12 5.01
N VAL A 48 -8.07 38.18 4.10
CA VAL A 48 -7.77 38.28 2.67
C VAL A 48 -8.82 37.52 1.86
N ALA A 49 -9.12 37.96 0.64
CA ALA A 49 -10.03 37.25 -0.26
C ALA A 49 -9.29 36.63 -1.45
N ILE A 50 -9.64 35.39 -1.77
CA ILE A 50 -9.03 34.55 -2.78
C ILE A 50 -10.13 34.18 -3.79
N HIS A 51 -9.94 34.55 -5.06
CA HIS A 51 -10.86 34.16 -6.12
C HIS A 51 -10.71 32.66 -6.45
N MET A 52 -11.62 31.84 -5.93
CA MET A 52 -11.63 30.38 -6.07
C MET A 52 -12.99 29.81 -6.47
N THR A 53 -14.06 30.61 -6.39
CA THR A 53 -15.42 30.16 -6.65
C THR A 53 -16.04 30.96 -7.79
N GLY A 54 -17.04 30.39 -8.46
CA GLY A 54 -17.79 31.08 -9.52
C GLY A 54 -18.98 31.89 -9.02
N SER A 55 -19.46 31.60 -7.82
CA SER A 55 -20.60 32.26 -7.16
C SER A 55 -20.30 32.48 -5.67
N VAL A 56 -21.06 33.37 -5.02
CA VAL A 56 -20.95 33.62 -3.58
C VAL A 56 -21.53 32.44 -2.78
N GLU A 57 -22.53 31.77 -3.35
CA GLU A 57 -23.20 30.59 -2.79
C GLU A 57 -22.22 29.42 -2.61
N ASP A 58 -21.25 29.28 -3.51
CA ASP A 58 -20.18 28.28 -3.44
C ASP A 58 -19.01 28.72 -2.52
N GLY A 59 -19.02 29.98 -2.06
CA GLY A 59 -17.95 30.59 -1.27
C GLY A 59 -18.00 30.23 0.22
N PHE A 60 -16.83 30.24 0.86
CA PHE A 60 -16.69 29.99 2.29
C PHE A 60 -15.51 30.76 2.88
N ALA A 61 -15.52 30.91 4.21
CA ALA A 61 -14.40 31.45 4.97
C ALA A 61 -13.70 30.33 5.73
N GLU A 62 -12.37 30.27 5.62
CA GLU A 62 -11.52 29.52 6.55
C GLU A 62 -11.17 30.43 7.72
N VAL A 63 -11.81 30.19 8.87
CA VAL A 63 -11.69 31.03 10.06
C VAL A 63 -10.80 30.34 11.09
N TRP A 64 -9.68 30.98 11.41
CA TRP A 64 -8.74 30.53 12.43
C TRP A 64 -9.06 31.20 13.76
N THR A 65 -9.21 30.40 14.81
CA THR A 65 -9.53 30.90 16.15
C THR A 65 -8.49 30.47 17.18
N SER A 66 -8.25 31.33 18.18
CA SER A 66 -7.46 31.05 19.38
C SER A 66 -8.36 31.12 20.62
N ASP A 67 -7.97 30.44 21.70
CA ASP A 67 -8.57 30.62 23.03
C ASP A 67 -7.83 31.69 23.85
N ARG A 68 -6.80 32.30 23.28
CA ARG A 68 -6.03 33.40 23.87
C ARG A 68 -6.42 34.74 23.23
N PRO A 69 -6.29 35.85 23.96
CA PRO A 69 -6.51 37.17 23.40
C PRO A 69 -5.61 37.44 22.19
N VAL A 70 -6.21 37.93 21.11
CA VAL A 70 -5.51 38.21 19.85
C VAL A 70 -5.23 39.72 19.72
N ARG A 71 -4.06 40.07 19.18
CA ARG A 71 -3.71 41.44 18.79
C ARG A 71 -3.41 41.48 17.29
N ALA A 72 -4.13 42.32 16.56
CA ALA A 72 -3.96 42.53 15.13
C ALA A 72 -3.06 43.74 14.84
N GLY A 73 -2.44 43.75 13.66
CA GLY A 73 -1.60 44.84 13.17
C GLY A 73 -1.34 44.72 11.67
N GLN A 74 -0.66 45.72 11.13
CA GLN A 74 -0.29 45.79 9.72
C GLN A 74 1.20 46.13 9.60
N ALA A 75 1.88 45.47 8.65
CA ALA A 75 3.30 45.68 8.41
C ALA A 75 3.56 45.61 6.90
N GLY A 76 3.94 46.75 6.31
CA GLY A 76 4.09 46.85 4.87
C GLY A 76 2.80 46.48 4.14
N SER A 77 2.92 45.52 3.23
CA SER A 77 1.80 45.00 2.42
C SER A 77 0.97 43.92 3.12
N MET A 78 1.36 43.49 4.33
CA MET A 78 0.75 42.35 5.02
C MET A 78 -0.10 42.79 6.21
N SER A 79 -1.20 42.07 6.45
CA SER A 79 -1.91 42.12 7.72
C SER A 79 -1.59 40.89 8.57
N TYR A 80 -1.58 41.06 9.89
CA TYR A 80 -1.28 39.97 10.80
C TYR A 80 -2.05 40.09 12.11
N ALA A 81 -2.13 38.98 12.84
CA ALA A 81 -2.46 38.98 14.24
C ALA A 81 -1.77 37.84 14.97
N HIS A 82 -1.56 38.02 16.27
CA HIS A 82 -0.95 37.00 17.10
C HIS A 82 -1.64 36.87 18.46
N ASP A 83 -1.55 35.68 19.04
CA ASP A 83 -2.13 35.35 20.34
C ASP A 83 -1.08 35.21 21.47
N GLY A 84 0.16 35.58 21.15
CA GLY A 84 1.32 35.45 22.04
C GLY A 84 2.18 34.22 21.75
N GLU A 85 1.65 33.20 21.09
CA GLU A 85 2.37 31.98 20.70
C GLU A 85 2.34 31.73 19.20
N PHE A 86 1.18 31.92 18.57
CA PHE A 86 1.00 31.81 17.13
C PHE A 86 0.76 33.18 16.50
N LEU A 87 1.30 33.33 15.29
CA LEU A 87 1.11 34.46 14.38
C LEU A 87 0.39 33.93 13.14
N PHE A 88 -0.72 34.56 12.78
CA PHE A 88 -1.36 34.40 11.47
C PHE A 88 -1.14 35.67 10.67
N CYS A 89 -0.77 35.51 9.40
CA CYS A 89 -0.48 36.64 8.53
C CYS A 89 -1.02 36.36 7.13
N THR A 90 -1.56 37.41 6.49
CA THR A 90 -1.99 37.39 5.10
C THR A 90 -1.17 38.40 4.29
N GLY A 91 -0.93 38.06 3.03
CA GLY A 91 -0.15 38.88 2.11
C GLY A 91 -0.60 38.65 0.67
N ARG A 92 -0.21 39.58 -0.20
CA ARG A 92 -0.51 39.49 -1.62
C ARG A 92 0.65 40.03 -2.45
N ILE A 93 0.99 39.29 -3.49
CA ILE A 93 1.83 39.76 -4.58
C ILE A 93 0.87 40.17 -5.71
N PRO A 94 0.82 41.46 -6.08
CA PRO A 94 0.01 41.92 -7.19
C PRO A 94 0.37 41.22 -8.51
N GLU A 95 -0.53 41.27 -9.47
CA GLU A 95 -0.22 40.78 -10.81
C GLU A 95 0.92 41.60 -11.42
N THR A 96 1.92 40.90 -11.93
CA THR A 96 3.18 41.51 -12.39
C THR A 96 3.74 40.73 -13.59
N ALA A 97 4.59 41.38 -14.36
CA ALA A 97 5.36 40.73 -15.42
C ALA A 97 6.56 39.92 -14.86
N ASP A 98 7.14 40.35 -13.74
CA ASP A 98 8.26 39.68 -13.07
C ASP A 98 7.83 39.12 -11.70
N TYR A 99 7.43 37.86 -11.71
CA TYR A 99 7.07 37.14 -10.48
C TYR A 99 8.29 36.69 -9.67
N VAL A 100 9.50 36.67 -10.25
CA VAL A 100 10.72 36.30 -9.50
C VAL A 100 11.03 37.43 -8.52
N GLU A 101 11.19 38.66 -9.00
CA GLU A 101 11.50 39.83 -8.17
C GLU A 101 10.38 40.11 -7.16
N ALA A 102 9.12 40.06 -7.59
CA ALA A 102 7.99 40.32 -6.70
C ALA A 102 7.86 39.27 -5.59
N THR A 103 8.17 38.00 -5.89
CA THR A 103 8.23 36.95 -4.85
C THR A 103 9.41 37.17 -3.90
N GLU A 104 10.56 37.62 -4.41
CA GLU A 104 11.71 37.94 -3.57
C GLU A 104 11.40 39.06 -2.57
N ALA A 105 10.74 40.13 -3.03
CA ALA A 105 10.33 41.25 -2.18
C ALA A 105 9.35 40.79 -1.09
N ALA A 106 8.29 40.07 -1.46
CA ALA A 106 7.27 39.60 -0.52
C ALA A 106 7.85 38.66 0.55
N TYR A 107 8.72 37.72 0.17
CA TYR A 107 9.34 36.82 1.15
C TYR A 107 10.37 37.51 2.04
N THR A 108 11.01 38.57 1.55
CA THR A 108 11.88 39.42 2.38
C THR A 108 11.05 40.12 3.46
N GLU A 109 9.86 40.63 3.12
CA GLU A 109 8.92 41.19 4.09
C GLU A 109 8.44 40.13 5.10
N VAL A 110 8.09 38.92 4.65
CA VAL A 110 7.66 37.80 5.55
C VAL A 110 8.72 37.48 6.59
N LEU A 111 9.98 37.35 6.17
CA LEU A 111 11.08 37.02 7.09
C LEU A 111 11.44 38.19 8.01
N ALA A 112 11.36 39.43 7.54
CA ALA A 112 11.54 40.62 8.37
C ALA A 112 10.44 40.75 9.44
N LEU A 113 9.18 40.51 9.07
CA LEU A 113 8.04 40.56 9.98
C LEU A 113 8.15 39.47 11.07
N THR A 114 8.31 38.22 10.66
CA THR A 114 8.46 37.09 11.60
C THR A 114 9.67 37.26 12.51
N GLY A 115 10.80 37.75 11.97
CA GLY A 115 11.99 38.07 12.73
C GLY A 115 11.79 39.17 13.77
N SER A 116 11.15 40.28 13.39
CA SER A 116 10.91 41.44 14.26
C SER A 116 9.89 41.17 15.38
N LEU A 117 8.86 40.37 15.10
CA LEU A 117 7.85 39.98 16.09
C LEU A 117 8.25 38.76 16.95
N GLY A 118 9.36 38.10 16.60
CA GLY A 118 9.90 36.94 17.31
C GLY A 118 9.22 35.60 17.00
N TYR A 119 8.50 35.49 15.88
CA TYR A 119 7.81 34.26 15.45
C TYR A 119 8.60 33.55 14.35
N ARG A 120 9.80 33.06 14.69
CA ARG A 120 10.79 32.60 13.71
C ARG A 120 10.50 31.22 13.10
N GLN A 121 9.58 30.45 13.69
CA GLN A 121 9.21 29.13 13.22
C GLN A 121 8.03 29.25 12.25
N LEU A 122 8.28 29.26 10.94
CA LEU A 122 7.21 29.11 9.96
C LEU A 122 6.66 27.68 10.04
N VAL A 123 5.37 27.56 10.35
CA VAL A 123 4.72 26.27 10.59
C VAL A 123 4.03 25.77 9.32
N ARG A 124 3.26 26.66 8.68
CA ARG A 124 2.39 26.29 7.58
C ARG A 124 2.12 27.49 6.69
N ILE A 125 2.19 27.30 5.38
CA ILE A 125 1.94 28.37 4.40
C ILE A 125 1.07 27.88 3.24
N TRP A 126 0.21 28.76 2.75
CA TRP A 126 -0.65 28.51 1.59
C TRP A 126 -0.42 29.58 0.53
N HIS A 127 -0.33 29.15 -0.74
CA HIS A 127 -0.17 30.00 -1.91
C HIS A 127 -1.26 29.72 -2.93
N TYR A 128 -1.93 30.78 -3.35
CA TYR A 128 -2.99 30.77 -4.35
C TYR A 128 -2.55 31.64 -5.52
N ILE A 129 -2.08 30.99 -6.58
CA ILE A 129 -1.41 31.63 -7.72
C ILE A 129 -2.37 31.69 -8.89
N SER A 130 -2.70 32.91 -9.33
CA SER A 130 -3.46 33.09 -10.55
C SER A 130 -2.64 32.64 -11.76
N ARG A 131 -3.28 31.94 -12.71
CA ARG A 131 -2.63 31.50 -13.96
C ARG A 131 -1.39 30.64 -13.70
N LEU A 132 -1.50 29.74 -12.71
CA LEU A 132 -0.43 28.90 -12.16
C LEU A 132 0.43 28.22 -13.22
N ASN A 133 -0.22 27.63 -14.23
CA ASN A 133 0.41 26.84 -15.28
C ASN A 133 0.61 27.62 -16.60
N GLU A 134 0.34 28.92 -16.66
CA GLU A 134 0.59 29.77 -17.83
C GLU A 134 2.02 30.33 -17.85
N GLU A 135 2.57 30.54 -19.04
CA GLU A 135 3.88 31.17 -19.24
C GLU A 135 3.82 32.68 -18.97
N THR A 136 4.83 33.21 -18.26
CA THR A 136 5.07 34.65 -18.12
C THR A 136 5.63 35.23 -19.42
N ALA A 137 5.72 36.56 -19.49
CA ALA A 137 6.34 37.26 -20.63
C ALA A 137 7.81 36.85 -20.89
N GLU A 138 8.47 36.24 -19.91
CA GLU A 138 9.86 35.76 -19.96
C GLU A 138 9.96 34.28 -20.34
N GLY A 139 8.85 33.62 -20.69
CA GLY A 139 8.81 32.22 -21.14
C GLY A 139 8.92 31.18 -20.02
N LEU A 140 8.63 31.56 -18.76
CA LEU A 140 8.64 30.66 -17.61
C LEU A 140 7.22 30.55 -17.02
N GLU A 141 6.75 29.34 -16.70
CA GLU A 141 5.46 29.19 -16.00
C GLU A 141 5.43 30.00 -14.69
N THR A 142 4.31 30.68 -14.37
CA THR A 142 4.15 31.51 -13.15
C THR A 142 4.57 30.77 -11.88
N TYR A 143 4.18 29.50 -11.75
CA TYR A 143 4.59 28.62 -10.65
C TYR A 143 6.12 28.51 -10.50
N ARG A 144 6.84 28.35 -11.62
CA ARG A 144 8.29 28.18 -11.61
C ARG A 144 9.01 29.48 -11.29
N ALA A 145 8.51 30.61 -11.76
CA ALA A 145 9.01 31.94 -11.40
C ALA A 145 8.87 32.18 -9.89
N PHE A 146 7.71 31.85 -9.32
CA PHE A 146 7.46 31.87 -7.89
C PHE A 146 8.44 30.97 -7.12
N CYS A 147 8.63 29.71 -7.53
CA CYS A 147 9.57 28.80 -6.87
C CYS A 147 11.00 29.34 -6.88
N LEU A 148 11.44 29.95 -7.99
CA LEU A 148 12.78 30.54 -8.12
C LEU A 148 12.96 31.74 -7.18
N GLY A 149 12.05 32.71 -7.20
CA GLY A 149 12.15 33.90 -6.34
C GLY A 149 12.11 33.52 -4.86
N ARG A 150 11.20 32.62 -4.48
CA ARG A 150 11.10 32.12 -3.10
C ARG A 150 12.39 31.42 -2.66
N ALA A 151 12.95 30.54 -3.49
CA ALA A 151 14.17 29.82 -3.14
C ALA A 151 15.37 30.76 -2.93
N ARG A 152 15.53 31.78 -3.77
CA ARG A 152 16.62 32.78 -3.62
C ARG A 152 16.57 33.48 -2.27
N VAL A 153 15.39 33.89 -1.80
CA VAL A 153 15.26 34.51 -0.48
C VAL A 153 15.57 33.51 0.62
N LEU A 154 14.93 32.34 0.61
CA LEU A 154 15.10 31.35 1.69
C LEU A 154 16.57 30.92 1.84
N GLU A 155 17.28 30.73 0.74
CA GLU A 155 18.72 30.43 0.73
C GLU A 155 19.57 31.57 1.31
N ARG A 156 19.27 32.84 0.97
CA ARG A 156 19.94 34.01 1.56
C ARG A 156 19.79 34.06 3.08
N TYR A 157 18.70 33.53 3.61
CA TYR A 157 18.42 33.46 5.05
C TYR A 157 18.82 32.11 5.68
N GLY A 158 19.53 31.24 4.95
CA GLY A 158 20.02 29.96 5.47
C GLY A 158 18.93 28.89 5.66
N MET A 159 17.73 29.11 5.12
CA MET A 159 16.65 28.11 5.11
C MET A 159 16.82 27.25 3.87
N THR A 160 17.55 26.14 3.98
CA THR A 160 17.79 25.19 2.88
C THR A 160 17.01 23.90 3.04
N ASP A 161 17.03 23.33 4.25
CA ASP A 161 16.56 21.95 4.51
C ASP A 161 15.46 21.86 5.58
N ASP A 162 15.13 22.99 6.22
CA ASP A 162 14.10 23.08 7.27
C ASP A 162 12.95 23.99 6.81
N MET A 163 12.04 23.41 6.03
CA MET A 163 10.96 24.15 5.34
C MET A 163 9.59 23.81 5.91
N PRO A 164 8.69 24.81 6.11
CA PRO A 164 7.33 24.53 6.55
C PRO A 164 6.58 23.64 5.57
N ALA A 165 5.52 23.01 6.06
CA ALA A 165 4.47 22.48 5.22
C ALA A 165 3.93 23.61 4.33
N ALA A 166 3.82 23.36 3.02
CA ALA A 166 3.31 24.34 2.06
C ALA A 166 2.32 23.74 1.07
N THR A 167 1.36 24.54 0.61
CA THR A 167 0.50 24.20 -0.53
C THR A 167 0.58 25.31 -1.54
N VAL A 168 0.70 24.92 -2.81
CA VAL A 168 0.67 25.86 -3.93
C VAL A 168 -0.38 25.36 -4.92
N ILE A 169 -1.44 26.14 -5.08
CA ILE A 169 -2.60 25.80 -5.91
C ILE A 169 -2.99 27.00 -6.77
N GLY A 170 -3.61 26.71 -7.92
CA GLY A 170 -4.11 27.73 -8.82
C GLY A 170 -5.31 28.48 -8.26
N SER A 171 -5.42 29.77 -8.59
CA SER A 171 -6.61 30.58 -8.32
C SER A 171 -7.14 31.22 -9.60
N HIS A 172 -8.38 31.68 -9.57
CA HIS A 172 -9.07 32.23 -10.73
C HIS A 172 -8.70 33.70 -11.04
N GLY A 173 -7.99 34.41 -10.16
CA GLY A 173 -7.59 35.80 -10.44
C GLY A 173 -6.82 36.50 -9.32
N GLY A 174 -6.07 37.54 -9.69
CA GLY A 174 -5.57 38.55 -8.75
C GLY A 174 -4.15 38.37 -8.20
N GLY A 175 -3.21 37.87 -9.00
CA GLY A 175 -1.80 37.70 -8.60
C GLY A 175 -1.58 36.47 -7.71
N ILE A 176 -0.70 36.59 -6.71
CA ILE A 176 -0.44 35.53 -5.73
C ILE A 176 -0.96 35.97 -4.37
N VAL A 177 -1.99 35.29 -3.86
CA VAL A 177 -2.44 35.47 -2.47
C VAL A 177 -1.77 34.41 -1.60
N PHE A 178 -1.29 34.82 -0.43
CA PHE A 178 -0.74 33.87 0.53
C PHE A 178 -1.16 34.21 1.95
N TYR A 179 -1.20 33.17 2.78
CA TYR A 179 -1.30 33.34 4.22
C TYR A 179 -0.49 32.25 4.91
N PHE A 180 -0.06 32.50 6.14
CA PHE A 180 0.77 31.55 6.88
C PHE A 180 0.52 31.61 8.38
N LEU A 181 0.92 30.52 9.02
CA LEU A 181 1.07 30.40 10.46
C LEU A 181 2.55 30.32 10.82
N ALA A 182 2.92 31.06 11.86
CA ALA A 182 4.23 30.97 12.50
C ALA A 182 4.08 30.83 14.01
N SER A 183 5.05 30.21 14.68
CA SER A 183 5.10 30.12 16.14
C SER A 183 6.31 30.84 16.72
N ARG A 184 6.17 31.27 17.97
CA ARG A 184 7.23 31.91 18.77
C ARG A 184 8.12 30.88 19.47
N GLY A 185 7.57 29.72 19.80
CA GLY A 185 8.22 28.65 20.56
C GLY A 185 7.58 27.30 20.29
N GLY A 186 7.80 26.34 21.20
CA GLY A 186 7.40 24.95 21.01
C GLY A 186 8.37 24.14 20.13
N THR A 187 8.05 22.86 19.98
CA THR A 187 8.78 21.94 19.10
C THR A 187 8.12 21.94 17.71
N GLN A 188 8.88 22.30 16.68
CA GLN A 188 8.50 22.10 15.28
C GLN A 188 9.31 20.95 14.69
N ILE A 189 8.63 20.04 14.00
CA ILE A 189 9.26 18.91 13.29
C ILE A 189 8.67 18.83 11.89
N ASN A 190 9.52 19.02 10.88
CA ASN A 190 9.16 18.82 9.50
C ASN A 190 9.26 17.32 9.15
N VAL A 191 8.20 16.80 8.56
CA VAL A 191 8.01 15.38 8.26
C VAL A 191 7.98 15.20 6.76
N ASP A 192 8.93 14.42 6.25
CA ASP A 192 8.94 13.99 4.86
C ASP A 192 8.20 12.65 4.67
N ASN A 193 7.82 12.35 3.44
CA ASN A 193 7.21 11.08 3.07
C ASN A 193 8.25 10.21 2.33
N PRO A 194 8.79 9.15 2.93
CA PRO A 194 9.74 8.23 2.29
C PRO A 194 9.30 7.60 0.97
N ARG A 195 7.98 7.55 0.69
CA ARG A 195 7.46 7.11 -0.62
C ARG A 195 7.67 8.14 -1.71
N GLN A 196 8.11 9.35 -1.36
CA GLN A 196 8.28 10.50 -2.23
C GLN A 196 9.70 11.06 -2.07
N VAL A 197 10.30 11.49 -3.17
CA VAL A 197 11.51 12.31 -3.12
C VAL A 197 11.10 13.63 -2.45
N PRO A 198 11.88 14.14 -1.48
CA PRO A 198 11.61 15.44 -0.90
C PRO A 198 11.48 16.51 -2.00
N PRO A 199 10.48 17.41 -1.95
CA PRO A 199 10.20 18.33 -3.05
C PRO A 199 11.42 19.16 -3.48
N TYR A 200 12.25 19.57 -2.52
CA TYR A 200 13.48 20.34 -2.74
C TYR A 200 14.59 19.55 -3.46
N HIS A 201 14.44 18.23 -3.59
CA HIS A 201 15.33 17.34 -4.35
C HIS A 201 14.73 16.86 -5.69
N TYR A 202 13.64 17.47 -6.16
CA TYR A 202 13.07 17.09 -7.45
C TYR A 202 14.02 17.29 -8.64
N PRO A 203 13.95 16.44 -9.68
CA PRO A 203 14.76 16.60 -10.89
C PRO A 203 14.48 17.93 -11.61
N ARG A 204 15.53 18.52 -12.21
CA ARG A 204 15.47 19.80 -12.97
C ARG A 204 14.42 19.84 -14.10
N ARG A 205 13.93 18.70 -14.57
CA ARG A 205 12.86 18.64 -15.58
C ARG A 205 11.54 19.28 -15.11
N TYR A 206 11.35 19.47 -13.80
CA TYR A 206 10.15 20.10 -13.23
C TYR A 206 10.29 21.61 -13.04
N GLY A 207 11.48 22.17 -13.25
CA GLY A 207 11.73 23.60 -13.12
C GLY A 207 13.21 23.91 -12.88
N VAL A 208 13.59 25.17 -13.11
CA VAL A 208 14.95 25.68 -12.86
C VAL A 208 15.35 25.48 -11.40
N LYS A 209 14.38 25.63 -10.49
CA LYS A 209 14.54 25.39 -9.06
C LYS A 209 13.38 24.55 -8.53
N SER A 210 13.71 23.58 -7.69
CA SER A 210 12.75 22.70 -7.03
C SER A 210 11.93 23.48 -5.97
N PRO A 211 10.67 23.07 -5.71
CA PRO A 211 9.87 23.68 -4.67
C PRO A 211 10.38 23.33 -3.27
N ASN A 212 10.32 24.30 -2.34
CA ASN A 212 10.89 24.18 -1.00
C ASN A 212 9.80 24.01 0.07
N PHE A 213 9.45 22.78 0.45
CA PHE A 213 8.48 22.50 1.51
C PHE A 213 8.61 21.07 2.07
N ALA A 214 8.20 20.89 3.33
CA ALA A 214 8.04 19.56 3.94
C ALA A 214 6.67 18.97 3.63
N ARG A 215 6.53 17.63 3.66
CA ARG A 215 5.25 16.97 3.40
C ARG A 215 4.23 17.18 4.52
N ALA A 216 4.68 17.30 5.75
CA ALA A 216 3.90 17.82 6.85
C ALA A 216 4.78 18.57 7.84
N THR A 217 4.16 19.38 8.69
CA THR A 217 4.80 19.98 9.85
C THR A 217 4.03 19.59 11.10
N TYR A 218 4.72 18.93 12.03
CA TYR A 218 4.22 18.69 13.37
C TYR A 218 4.64 19.84 14.29
N VAL A 219 3.69 20.32 15.07
CA VAL A 219 3.92 21.32 16.11
C VAL A 219 3.49 20.77 17.44
N ARG A 220 4.32 20.99 18.47
CA ARG A 220 3.97 20.82 19.87
C ARG A 220 4.22 22.12 20.62
N SER A 221 3.14 22.74 21.06
CA SER A 221 3.12 23.91 21.93
C SER A 221 3.74 23.63 23.30
N ASP A 222 4.18 24.67 24.00
CA ASP A 222 4.81 24.53 25.33
C ASP A 222 3.84 23.95 26.38
N ASP A 223 2.54 24.14 26.19
CA ASP A 223 1.47 23.54 27.01
C ASP A 223 1.11 22.10 26.61
N GLY A 224 1.83 21.52 25.66
CA GLY A 224 1.66 20.15 25.20
C GLY A 224 0.57 19.95 24.14
N ALA A 225 -0.10 21.01 23.67
CA ALA A 225 -0.99 20.89 22.51
C ALA A 225 -0.21 20.48 21.26
N THR A 226 -0.75 19.57 20.46
CA THR A 226 -0.10 19.09 19.23
C THR A 226 -0.98 19.32 18.01
N GLN A 227 -0.37 19.56 16.86
CA GLN A 227 -1.04 19.57 15.55
C GLN A 227 -0.11 19.01 14.47
N ILE A 228 -0.69 18.42 13.43
CA ILE A 228 0.03 18.08 12.19
C ILE A 228 -0.66 18.80 11.04
N TYR A 229 0.12 19.61 10.32
CA TYR A 229 -0.30 20.30 9.10
C TYR A 229 0.23 19.52 7.90
N VAL A 230 -0.67 18.87 7.16
CA VAL A 230 -0.33 18.11 5.94
C VAL A 230 -0.31 19.05 4.76
N SER A 231 0.78 19.03 4.00
CA SER A 231 0.93 19.77 2.75
C SER A 231 0.06 19.22 1.63
N GLY A 232 -0.12 20.01 0.58
CA GLY A 232 -0.72 19.56 -0.68
C GLY A 232 -0.07 18.27 -1.16
N THR A 233 -0.85 17.20 -1.14
CA THR A 233 -0.40 15.83 -1.42
C THR A 233 -1.18 15.27 -2.59
N ALA A 234 -0.44 14.79 -3.59
CA ALA A 234 -0.99 14.30 -4.85
C ALA A 234 -0.47 12.88 -5.15
N SER A 235 -0.91 12.34 -6.30
CA SER A 235 -0.55 11.02 -6.82
C SER A 235 0.91 10.96 -7.30
N ILE A 236 1.85 10.93 -6.35
CA ILE A 236 3.30 10.91 -6.63
C ILE A 236 3.97 9.79 -5.83
N LEU A 237 4.80 8.98 -6.52
CA LEU A 237 5.77 8.05 -5.91
C LEU A 237 7.17 8.36 -6.41
N GLY A 238 8.14 8.38 -5.50
CA GLY A 238 9.42 9.03 -5.72
C GLY A 238 9.18 10.48 -6.16
N HIS A 239 9.54 10.81 -7.39
CA HIS A 239 9.23 12.11 -7.99
C HIS A 239 8.22 12.03 -9.14
N ARG A 240 7.74 10.84 -9.52
CA ARG A 240 6.90 10.61 -10.70
C ARG A 240 5.42 10.74 -10.37
N THR A 241 4.68 11.38 -11.26
CA THR A 241 3.21 11.34 -11.23
C THR A 241 2.74 9.94 -11.59
N MET A 242 1.77 9.41 -10.84
CA MET A 242 1.16 8.10 -11.04
C MET A 242 -0.31 8.27 -11.46
N ASN A 243 -0.88 7.27 -12.12
CA ASN A 243 -2.29 7.27 -12.57
C ASN A 243 -2.61 8.46 -13.48
N ALA A 244 -1.74 8.76 -14.45
CA ALA A 244 -1.95 9.87 -15.38
C ALA A 244 -3.29 9.71 -16.13
N GLY A 245 -4.13 10.75 -16.10
CA GLY A 245 -5.47 10.75 -16.70
C GLY A 245 -6.59 10.11 -15.86
N ASP A 246 -6.25 9.30 -14.84
CA ASP A 246 -7.19 8.62 -13.96
C ASP A 246 -7.33 9.35 -12.61
N VAL A 247 -8.37 10.20 -12.50
CA VAL A 247 -8.60 10.99 -11.29
C VAL A 247 -8.92 10.14 -10.06
N GLU A 248 -9.56 8.99 -10.24
CA GLU A 248 -9.92 8.14 -9.10
C GLU A 248 -8.69 7.42 -8.54
N GLY A 249 -7.85 6.87 -9.42
CA GLY A 249 -6.54 6.32 -9.03
C GLY A 249 -5.64 7.38 -8.39
N GLN A 250 -5.60 8.59 -8.95
CA GLN A 250 -4.84 9.68 -8.33
C GLN A 250 -5.37 10.07 -6.94
N CYS A 251 -6.69 10.10 -6.77
CA CYS A 251 -7.31 10.42 -5.49
C CYS A 251 -6.97 9.37 -4.43
N ARG A 252 -7.07 8.07 -4.77
CA ARG A 252 -6.74 6.98 -3.85
C ARG A 252 -5.26 7.02 -3.46
N LEU A 253 -4.35 7.20 -4.41
CA LEU A 253 -2.93 7.27 -4.10
C LEU A 253 -2.55 8.52 -3.29
N ALA A 254 -3.19 9.67 -3.53
CA ALA A 254 -3.00 10.86 -2.71
C ALA A 254 -3.41 10.60 -1.25
N LEU A 255 -4.56 9.96 -1.02
CA LEU A 255 -5.02 9.54 0.30
C LEU A 255 -4.04 8.54 0.96
N ASP A 256 -3.53 7.57 0.22
CA ASP A 256 -2.54 6.61 0.72
C ASP A 256 -1.22 7.27 1.10
N ASN A 257 -0.79 8.28 0.32
CA ASN A 257 0.39 9.07 0.63
C ASN A 257 0.19 9.85 1.94
N ILE A 258 -0.99 10.43 2.16
CA ILE A 258 -1.31 11.12 3.43
C ILE A 258 -1.35 10.11 4.58
N ALA A 259 -2.01 8.96 4.39
CA ALA A 259 -2.12 7.92 5.41
C ALA A 259 -0.74 7.40 5.85
N TYR A 260 0.19 7.24 4.90
CA TYR A 260 1.56 6.86 5.21
C TYR A 260 2.33 7.98 5.92
N LEU A 261 2.20 9.22 5.43
CA LEU A 261 2.88 10.40 5.96
C LEU A 261 2.57 10.63 7.45
N ILE A 262 1.29 10.54 7.83
CA ILE A 262 0.85 10.73 9.23
C ILE A 262 0.77 9.42 10.03
N GLY A 263 1.07 8.28 9.40
CA GLY A 263 1.06 6.97 10.03
C GLY A 263 2.12 6.84 11.13
N GLU A 264 1.85 5.97 12.10
CA GLU A 264 2.75 5.69 13.25
C GLU A 264 4.19 5.43 12.82
N GLY A 265 4.37 4.64 11.77
CA GLY A 265 5.69 4.34 11.26
C GLY A 265 6.46 5.61 10.85
N ASN A 266 5.87 6.49 10.05
CA ASN A 266 6.58 7.66 9.57
C ASN A 266 6.76 8.71 10.66
N LEU A 267 5.73 8.96 11.47
CA LEU A 267 5.80 9.91 12.58
C LEU A 267 6.82 9.49 13.65
N SER A 268 6.88 8.20 14.00
CA SER A 268 7.86 7.69 14.97
C SER A 268 9.31 7.87 14.52
N ALA A 269 9.59 7.75 13.21
CA ALA A 269 10.91 7.99 12.64
C ALA A 269 11.34 9.46 12.79
N HIS A 270 10.39 10.37 12.97
CA HIS A 270 10.61 11.79 13.25
C HIS A 270 10.43 12.12 14.75
N GLY A 271 10.38 11.12 15.63
CA GLY A 271 10.23 11.31 17.08
C GLY A 271 8.82 11.73 17.53
N ILE A 272 7.81 11.53 16.69
CA ILE A 272 6.43 11.95 16.94
C ILE A 272 5.56 10.73 17.27
N GLN A 273 4.80 10.81 18.37
CA GLN A 273 3.88 9.76 18.81
C GLN A 273 2.58 10.38 19.39
N PRO A 274 1.44 9.66 19.36
CA PRO A 274 1.23 8.42 18.62
C PRO A 274 1.16 8.66 17.10
N GLY A 275 1.08 7.60 16.30
CA GLY A 275 0.67 7.69 14.90
C GLY A 275 -0.73 8.27 14.70
N ARG A 276 -1.08 8.59 13.44
CA ARG A 276 -2.41 9.05 13.04
C ARG A 276 -2.92 8.28 11.83
N THR A 277 -4.23 8.35 11.59
CA THR A 277 -4.89 7.81 10.39
C THR A 277 -5.66 8.93 9.67
N LEU A 278 -6.20 8.62 8.49
CA LEU A 278 -7.07 9.55 7.76
C LEU A 278 -8.32 9.95 8.57
N ASP A 279 -8.75 9.10 9.51
CA ASP A 279 -9.86 9.42 10.43
C ASP A 279 -9.52 10.53 11.42
N ASP A 280 -8.25 10.86 11.62
CA ASP A 280 -7.81 11.91 12.53
C ASP A 280 -7.77 13.29 11.85
N LEU A 281 -7.88 13.36 10.52
CA LEU A 281 -8.03 14.62 9.81
C LEU A 281 -9.37 15.27 10.16
N ARG A 282 -9.35 16.59 10.40
CA ARG A 282 -10.56 17.35 10.78
C ARG A 282 -10.88 18.49 9.83
N THR A 283 -9.87 19.11 9.22
CA THR A 283 -10.06 20.21 8.28
C THR A 283 -9.30 19.87 7.01
N VAL A 284 -10.02 19.65 5.91
CA VAL A 284 -9.46 19.10 4.67
C VAL A 284 -9.89 19.96 3.48
N LYS A 285 -8.92 20.38 2.67
CA LYS A 285 -9.17 21.00 1.37
C LYS A 285 -8.77 20.02 0.27
N VAL A 286 -9.70 19.77 -0.64
CA VAL A 286 -9.50 18.88 -1.80
C VAL A 286 -9.57 19.73 -3.06
N TYR A 287 -8.46 19.81 -3.78
CA TYR A 287 -8.33 20.57 -5.01
C TYR A 287 -8.48 19.63 -6.19
N VAL A 288 -9.38 19.97 -7.12
CA VAL A 288 -9.71 19.13 -8.28
C VAL A 288 -9.53 19.97 -9.54
N ARG A 289 -8.67 19.52 -10.45
CA ARG A 289 -8.36 20.25 -11.69
C ARG A 289 -9.57 20.42 -12.60
N ARG A 290 -10.38 19.37 -12.74
CA ARG A 290 -11.53 19.38 -13.66
C ARG A 290 -12.82 19.41 -12.85
N ARG A 291 -13.68 20.39 -13.10
CA ARG A 291 -15.01 20.47 -12.44
C ARG A 291 -15.81 19.17 -12.58
N SER A 292 -15.73 18.50 -13.72
CA SER A 292 -16.41 17.23 -14.00
C SER A 292 -15.91 16.02 -13.20
N ASP A 293 -14.78 16.14 -12.50
CA ASP A 293 -14.23 15.09 -11.64
C ASP A 293 -14.66 15.22 -10.17
N ILE A 294 -15.19 16.38 -9.75
CA ILE A 294 -15.44 16.70 -8.34
C ILE A 294 -16.34 15.65 -7.66
N GLU A 295 -17.44 15.26 -8.29
CA GLU A 295 -18.36 14.27 -7.71
C GLU A 295 -17.72 12.89 -7.49
N ARG A 296 -16.82 12.48 -8.39
CA ARG A 296 -16.08 11.22 -8.28
C ARG A 296 -15.08 11.27 -7.13
N VAL A 297 -14.33 12.38 -7.03
CA VAL A 297 -13.39 12.62 -5.93
C VAL A 297 -14.11 12.70 -4.58
N GLN A 298 -15.25 13.41 -4.52
CA GLN A 298 -16.10 13.48 -3.34
C GLN A 298 -16.50 12.10 -2.83
N ARG A 299 -16.90 11.20 -3.73
CA ARG A 299 -17.30 9.84 -3.37
C ARG A 299 -16.17 9.09 -2.66
N ILE A 300 -14.94 9.19 -3.18
CA ILE A 300 -13.75 8.52 -2.63
C ILE A 300 -13.36 9.14 -1.28
N CYS A 301 -13.28 10.47 -1.21
CA CYS A 301 -12.92 11.17 0.04
C CYS A 301 -13.94 10.92 1.15
N ARG A 302 -15.24 10.85 0.85
CA ARG A 302 -16.30 10.56 1.84
C ARG A 302 -16.18 9.16 2.47
N THR A 303 -15.58 8.21 1.75
CA THR A 303 -15.29 6.87 2.30
C THR A 303 -13.99 6.80 3.07
N ALA A 304 -13.06 7.73 2.81
CA ALA A 304 -11.71 7.71 3.35
C ALA A 304 -11.55 8.54 4.62
N PHE A 305 -12.33 9.62 4.78
CA PHE A 305 -12.30 10.47 5.96
C PHE A 305 -13.44 10.15 6.93
N SER A 306 -13.20 10.48 8.19
CA SER A 306 -14.23 10.46 9.23
C SER A 306 -15.42 11.36 8.86
N ARG A 307 -16.62 10.97 9.31
CA ARG A 307 -17.82 11.82 9.22
C ARG A 307 -17.71 13.14 9.98
N SER A 308 -16.78 13.24 10.93
CA SER A 308 -16.49 14.47 11.68
C SER A 308 -15.46 15.37 10.99
N ALA A 309 -14.91 14.96 9.85
CA ALA A 309 -14.05 15.82 9.05
C ALA A 309 -14.87 16.87 8.30
N ASP A 310 -14.45 18.12 8.42
CA ASP A 310 -14.92 19.24 7.62
C ASP A 310 -14.10 19.28 6.32
N VAL A 311 -14.78 19.04 5.19
CA VAL A 311 -14.13 18.82 3.89
C VAL A 311 -14.75 19.73 2.83
N VAL A 312 -13.91 20.55 2.20
CA VAL A 312 -14.31 21.40 1.06
C VAL A 312 -13.62 20.94 -0.22
N PHE A 313 -14.33 21.07 -1.33
CA PHE A 313 -13.87 20.68 -2.67
C PHE A 313 -13.77 21.93 -3.54
N LEU A 314 -12.59 22.19 -4.06
CA LEU A 314 -12.26 23.41 -4.79
C LEU A 314 -11.84 23.06 -6.22
N HIS A 315 -12.35 23.82 -7.20
CA HIS A 315 -11.89 23.74 -8.57
C HIS A 315 -10.63 24.59 -8.73
N ALA A 316 -9.50 23.95 -9.04
CA ALA A 316 -8.23 24.66 -9.08
C ALA A 316 -7.17 23.94 -9.92
N ASP A 317 -6.29 24.70 -10.56
CA ASP A 317 -5.10 24.13 -11.20
C ASP A 317 -4.10 23.61 -10.15
N ILE A 318 -3.36 22.58 -10.56
CA ILE A 318 -2.36 21.90 -9.72
C ILE A 318 -0.98 22.13 -10.32
N CYS A 319 0.07 22.12 -9.49
CA CYS A 319 1.43 22.48 -9.93
C CYS A 319 1.94 21.70 -11.15
N ARG A 320 1.49 20.45 -11.36
CA ARG A 320 1.81 19.66 -12.55
C ARG A 320 0.57 19.44 -13.40
N HIS A 321 0.72 19.59 -14.72
CA HIS A 321 -0.37 19.39 -15.70
C HIS A 321 -0.99 17.99 -15.66
N ASP A 322 -0.21 16.96 -15.32
CA ASP A 322 -0.66 15.57 -15.25
C ASP A 322 -1.31 15.17 -13.91
N LEU A 323 -1.36 16.09 -12.95
CA LEU A 323 -2.07 15.92 -11.68
C LEU A 323 -3.48 16.50 -11.76
N LEU A 324 -4.44 15.70 -11.29
CA LEU A 324 -5.88 15.97 -11.36
C LEU A 324 -6.51 16.24 -9.99
N VAL A 325 -5.86 15.79 -8.91
CA VAL A 325 -6.31 15.98 -7.54
C VAL A 325 -5.13 16.19 -6.59
N GLU A 326 -5.28 17.13 -5.67
CA GLU A 326 -4.35 17.39 -4.57
C GLU A 326 -5.15 17.56 -3.28
N ILE A 327 -4.67 16.96 -2.18
CA ILE A 327 -5.37 16.92 -0.91
C ILE A 327 -4.44 17.44 0.17
N GLU A 328 -4.95 18.31 1.03
CA GLU A 328 -4.26 18.74 2.25
C GLU A 328 -5.19 18.60 3.45
N GLY A 329 -4.62 18.65 4.65
CA GLY A 329 -5.47 18.74 5.84
C GLY A 329 -4.73 18.86 7.14
N ILE A 330 -5.51 18.94 8.22
CA ILE A 330 -5.01 19.22 9.56
C ILE A 330 -5.50 18.13 10.50
N VAL A 331 -4.53 17.54 11.22
CA VAL A 331 -4.79 16.62 12.31
C VAL A 331 -4.63 17.38 13.63
N PRO A 332 -5.72 17.72 14.33
CA PRO A 332 -5.60 18.31 15.64
C PRO A 332 -5.14 17.24 16.65
N GLY A 333 -4.37 17.64 17.65
CA GLY A 333 -4.08 16.80 18.80
C GLY A 333 -5.32 16.67 19.69
N GLU A 334 -5.76 15.44 19.96
CA GLU A 334 -6.79 15.15 20.97
C GLU A 334 -6.17 14.58 22.25
N ARG A 335 -6.86 14.85 23.39
CA ARG A 335 -6.72 14.13 24.65
C ARG A 335 -6.77 12.63 24.37
N ALA A 336 -5.95 11.85 25.07
CA ALA A 336 -6.12 10.41 25.17
C ALA A 336 -7.55 10.08 25.67
N VAL A 337 -8.49 9.89 24.74
CA VAL A 337 -9.62 9.02 24.97
C VAL A 337 -9.05 7.64 24.70
N GLU A 338 -9.05 6.78 25.73
CA GLU A 338 -8.75 5.37 25.57
C GLU A 338 -9.57 4.82 24.41
N ARG A 339 -8.95 4.68 23.24
CA ARG A 339 -9.51 3.86 22.19
C ARG A 339 -9.52 2.46 22.74
N ARG A 340 -10.72 1.87 22.81
CA ARG A 340 -10.94 0.46 23.13
C ARG A 340 -9.86 -0.37 22.42
N SER A 341 -9.04 -1.03 23.22
CA SER A 341 -7.97 -1.91 22.77
C SER A 341 -8.57 -2.95 21.84
N LEU A 342 -8.20 -2.89 20.56
CA LEU A 342 -8.29 -4.06 19.70
C LEU A 342 -7.38 -5.14 20.30
N PRO A 343 -7.76 -6.42 20.23
CA PRO A 343 -7.01 -7.50 20.88
C PRO A 343 -5.55 -7.45 20.44
N GLY A 344 -4.67 -7.35 21.44
CA GLY A 344 -3.23 -7.13 21.24
C GLY A 344 -2.54 -8.27 20.47
N PRO A 345 -1.33 -8.01 19.95
CA PRO A 345 -0.54 -9.02 19.29
C PRO A 345 -0.28 -10.22 20.22
N VAL A 346 -0.46 -11.42 19.68
CA VAL A 346 0.00 -12.65 20.31
C VAL A 346 1.53 -12.62 20.34
N ALA A 347 2.13 -13.02 21.46
CA ALA A 347 3.58 -13.12 21.59
C ALA A 347 4.18 -13.98 20.46
N THR A 348 4.96 -13.35 19.58
CA THR A 348 5.69 -13.99 18.46
C THR A 348 6.92 -14.80 18.92
N GLN A 349 7.07 -15.01 20.23
CA GLN A 349 8.24 -15.65 20.84
C GLN A 349 8.35 -17.15 20.53
N GLU A 350 7.24 -17.84 20.25
CA GLU A 350 7.23 -19.30 20.17
C GLU A 350 8.03 -19.85 18.97
N TRP A 351 7.92 -19.23 17.79
CA TRP A 351 8.63 -19.66 16.58
C TRP A 351 9.86 -18.81 16.22
N SER A 352 10.06 -17.65 16.85
CA SER A 352 11.23 -16.80 16.58
C SER A 352 12.55 -17.37 17.10
N ALA A 353 12.49 -18.33 18.04
CA ALA A 353 13.64 -19.05 18.54
C ALA A 353 14.05 -20.26 17.67
N LEU A 354 13.22 -20.66 16.69
CA LEU A 354 13.50 -21.79 15.80
C LEU A 354 14.25 -21.35 14.54
N PRO A 355 15.03 -22.25 13.92
CA PRO A 355 15.66 -21.97 12.63
C PRO A 355 14.58 -21.69 11.57
N ALA A 356 14.82 -20.66 10.77
CA ALA A 356 13.99 -20.32 9.62
C ALA A 356 14.88 -20.25 8.37
N ALA A 357 14.72 -21.23 7.47
CA ALA A 357 15.45 -21.20 6.21
C ALA A 357 14.93 -20.09 5.28
N GLN A 358 15.75 -19.70 4.30
CA GLN A 358 15.36 -18.80 3.20
C GLN A 358 15.01 -17.36 3.60
N GLN A 359 15.34 -16.92 4.82
CA GLN A 359 15.05 -15.55 5.27
C GLN A 359 15.97 -14.51 4.60
N PRO A 360 15.44 -13.31 4.32
CA PRO A 360 16.24 -12.18 3.87
C PRO A 360 17.05 -11.55 5.00
N ASP A 361 18.24 -11.04 4.67
CA ASP A 361 19.10 -10.34 5.63
C ASP A 361 18.80 -8.84 5.62
N TRP A 362 17.91 -8.40 6.52
CA TRP A 362 17.56 -6.99 6.69
C TRP A 362 17.40 -6.55 8.15
N HIS A 363 17.73 -7.41 9.14
CA HIS A 363 17.47 -7.11 10.55
C HIS A 363 18.22 -5.85 11.04
N ALA A 364 19.41 -5.60 10.50
CA ALA A 364 20.19 -4.39 10.78
C ALA A 364 19.65 -3.14 10.05
N HIS A 365 18.66 -3.28 9.16
CA HIS A 365 18.11 -2.15 8.42
C HIS A 365 17.30 -1.24 9.38
N PRO A 366 17.52 0.10 9.39
CA PRO A 366 16.86 1.02 10.33
C PRO A 366 15.32 1.02 10.27
N ALA A 367 14.74 0.51 9.18
CA ALA A 367 13.30 0.39 8.99
C ALA A 367 12.69 -0.93 9.50
N TYR A 368 13.49 -1.92 9.89
CA TYR A 368 13.04 -3.28 10.16
C TYR A 368 11.97 -3.37 11.25
N GLU A 369 12.29 -2.91 12.47
CA GLU A 369 11.36 -2.95 13.62
C GLU A 369 10.07 -2.18 13.36
N ARG A 370 10.19 -1.00 12.73
CA ARG A 370 9.03 -0.18 12.35
C ARG A 370 8.09 -0.92 11.40
N VAL A 371 8.64 -1.57 10.36
CA VAL A 371 7.83 -2.31 9.39
C VAL A 371 7.11 -3.47 10.09
N ARG A 372 7.81 -4.22 10.94
CA ARG A 372 7.19 -5.31 11.72
C ARG A 372 6.09 -4.82 12.63
N SER A 373 6.30 -3.72 13.35
CA SER A 373 5.28 -3.10 14.19
C SER A 373 4.07 -2.64 13.38
N THR A 374 4.30 -2.05 12.21
CA THR A 374 3.22 -1.59 11.31
C THR A 374 2.39 -2.78 10.82
N LEU A 375 3.02 -3.88 10.38
CA LEU A 375 2.31 -5.11 9.99
C LEU A 375 1.55 -5.73 11.17
N SER A 376 2.11 -5.65 12.38
CA SER A 376 1.45 -6.12 13.60
C SER A 376 0.17 -5.36 13.92
N ALA A 377 0.15 -4.06 13.68
CA ALA A 377 -1.02 -3.20 13.90
C ALA A 377 -2.00 -3.19 12.72
N ALA A 378 -1.60 -3.69 11.55
CA ALA A 378 -2.40 -3.62 10.34
C ALA A 378 -3.66 -4.51 10.42
N PRO A 379 -4.79 -4.11 9.79
CA PRO A 379 -5.99 -4.94 9.71
C PRO A 379 -5.72 -6.35 9.13
N PRO A 380 -6.47 -7.38 9.56
CA PRO A 380 -6.37 -8.70 8.95
C PRO A 380 -6.81 -8.66 7.48
N LEU A 381 -6.07 -9.32 6.58
CA LEU A 381 -6.45 -9.36 5.15
C LEU A 381 -7.58 -10.35 4.88
N VAL A 382 -7.71 -11.39 5.70
CA VAL A 382 -8.78 -12.41 5.63
C VAL A 382 -9.48 -12.54 6.99
N SER A 383 -10.73 -12.99 7.01
CA SER A 383 -11.49 -13.19 8.25
C SER A 383 -11.61 -14.66 8.67
N PRO A 384 -11.82 -14.96 9.97
CA PRO A 384 -12.10 -16.33 10.44
C PRO A 384 -13.27 -17.01 9.72
N ASP A 385 -14.34 -16.26 9.39
CA ASP A 385 -15.48 -16.79 8.65
C ASP A 385 -15.10 -17.27 7.25
N GLU A 386 -14.24 -16.50 6.56
CA GLU A 386 -13.70 -16.88 5.25
C GLU A 386 -12.83 -18.15 5.35
N LEU A 387 -12.06 -18.30 6.44
CA LEU A 387 -11.29 -19.53 6.71
C LEU A 387 -12.20 -20.74 6.96
N GLY A 388 -13.28 -20.55 7.72
CA GLY A 388 -14.29 -21.58 7.96
C GLY A 388 -14.94 -22.06 6.66
N ALA A 389 -15.35 -21.12 5.80
CA ALA A 389 -15.93 -21.43 4.49
C ALA A 389 -14.96 -22.24 3.60
N LEU A 390 -13.69 -21.83 3.54
CA LEU A 390 -12.68 -22.58 2.78
C LEU A 390 -12.42 -23.96 3.39
N ARG A 391 -12.35 -24.08 4.73
CA ARG A 391 -12.16 -25.37 5.41
C ARG A 391 -13.30 -26.33 5.09
N THR A 392 -14.55 -25.88 5.09
CA THR A 392 -15.71 -26.67 4.65
C THR A 392 -15.58 -27.13 3.20
N ALA A 393 -15.13 -26.24 2.31
CA ALA A 393 -14.91 -26.59 0.90
C ALA A 393 -13.82 -27.68 0.76
N LEU A 394 -12.71 -27.56 1.50
CA LEU A 394 -11.63 -28.54 1.49
C LEU A 394 -12.03 -29.87 2.16
N ALA A 395 -12.92 -29.85 3.14
CA ALA A 395 -13.48 -31.06 3.72
C ALA A 395 -14.30 -31.87 2.69
N ALA A 396 -15.06 -31.19 1.83
CA ALA A 396 -15.74 -31.83 0.69
C ALA A 396 -14.74 -32.45 -0.30
N VAL A 397 -13.61 -31.80 -0.54
CA VAL A 397 -12.52 -32.35 -1.37
C VAL A 397 -11.91 -33.60 -0.73
N ALA A 398 -11.63 -33.56 0.58
CA ALA A 398 -11.10 -34.72 1.32
C ALA A 398 -12.09 -35.90 1.30
N ALA A 399 -13.39 -35.63 1.31
CA ALA A 399 -14.46 -36.62 1.17
C ALA A 399 -14.69 -37.09 -0.28
N GLY A 400 -13.96 -36.54 -1.26
CA GLY A 400 -14.05 -36.93 -2.67
C GLY A 400 -15.21 -36.31 -3.46
N SER A 401 -15.99 -35.40 -2.86
CA SER A 401 -17.17 -34.77 -3.49
C SER A 401 -16.86 -33.44 -4.19
N ALA A 402 -15.61 -32.98 -4.16
CA ALA A 402 -15.13 -31.81 -4.91
C ALA A 402 -13.67 -32.00 -5.34
N ARG A 403 -13.18 -31.07 -6.15
CA ARG A 403 -11.77 -30.93 -6.55
C ARG A 403 -11.25 -29.53 -6.22
N VAL A 404 -9.93 -29.36 -6.21
CA VAL A 404 -9.24 -28.07 -6.05
C VAL A 404 -8.49 -27.74 -7.32
N LEU A 405 -8.66 -26.50 -7.78
CA LEU A 405 -7.72 -25.88 -8.71
C LEU A 405 -7.01 -24.76 -7.97
N GLN A 406 -5.76 -25.01 -7.59
CA GLN A 406 -4.87 -23.98 -7.08
C GLN A 406 -3.97 -23.49 -8.22
N MET A 407 -4.10 -22.23 -8.64
CA MET A 407 -3.34 -21.70 -9.79
C MET A 407 -2.98 -20.22 -9.64
N GLY A 408 -1.96 -19.78 -10.38
CA GLY A 408 -1.54 -18.38 -10.46
C GLY A 408 -0.04 -18.26 -10.66
N ASP A 409 0.53 -17.11 -10.34
CA ASP A 409 1.93 -16.83 -10.65
C ASP A 409 2.92 -17.69 -9.85
N CYS A 410 4.13 -17.83 -10.40
CA CYS A 410 5.26 -18.40 -9.68
C CYS A 410 5.67 -17.48 -8.51
N ALA A 411 5.86 -16.20 -8.84
CA ALA A 411 6.00 -15.08 -7.92
C ALA A 411 5.17 -13.92 -8.48
N GLU A 412 4.30 -13.33 -7.66
CA GLU A 412 3.52 -12.16 -8.06
C GLU A 412 4.43 -10.95 -8.26
N SER A 413 4.11 -10.15 -9.27
CA SER A 413 4.76 -8.86 -9.53
C SER A 413 3.92 -7.73 -8.94
N PHE A 414 4.55 -6.82 -8.19
CA PHE A 414 3.93 -5.54 -7.80
C PHE A 414 3.33 -4.76 -8.99
N TYR A 415 3.88 -4.93 -10.20
CA TYR A 415 3.41 -4.24 -11.40
C TYR A 415 2.21 -4.93 -12.06
N GLU A 416 1.93 -6.19 -11.68
CA GLU A 416 0.85 -7.02 -12.24
C GLU A 416 -0.24 -7.35 -11.19
N SER A 417 -0.33 -6.51 -10.16
CA SER A 417 -1.33 -6.58 -9.08
C SER A 417 -2.35 -5.44 -9.15
N THR A 418 -2.48 -4.77 -10.31
CA THR A 418 -3.52 -3.76 -10.54
C THR A 418 -4.91 -4.42 -10.65
N PRO A 419 -6.01 -3.69 -10.42
CA PRO A 419 -7.36 -4.25 -10.50
C PRO A 419 -7.67 -4.98 -11.81
N ASP A 420 -7.25 -4.42 -12.95
CA ASP A 420 -7.46 -5.03 -14.27
C ASP A 420 -6.69 -6.34 -14.41
N GLN A 421 -5.43 -6.38 -13.96
CA GLN A 421 -4.61 -7.59 -14.01
C GLN A 421 -5.15 -8.68 -13.07
N VAL A 422 -5.61 -8.29 -11.89
CA VAL A 422 -6.27 -9.21 -10.94
C VAL A 422 -7.56 -9.76 -11.55
N ALA A 423 -8.37 -8.93 -12.19
CA ALA A 423 -9.58 -9.36 -12.88
C ALA A 423 -9.28 -10.37 -14.02
N LEU A 424 -8.22 -10.14 -14.80
CA LEU A 424 -7.75 -11.09 -15.83
C LEU A 424 -7.36 -12.44 -15.22
N LYS A 425 -6.63 -12.44 -14.09
CA LYS A 425 -6.24 -13.66 -13.37
C LYS A 425 -7.46 -14.41 -12.83
N ILE A 426 -8.44 -13.70 -12.27
CA ILE A 426 -9.71 -14.30 -11.81
C ILE A 426 -10.46 -14.92 -12.99
N ALA A 427 -10.62 -14.19 -14.10
CA ALA A 427 -11.31 -14.69 -15.29
C ALA A 427 -10.63 -15.93 -15.88
N ALA A 428 -9.29 -15.96 -15.91
CA ALA A 428 -8.53 -17.12 -16.34
C ALA A 428 -8.76 -18.35 -15.43
N MET A 429 -8.83 -18.14 -14.12
CA MET A 429 -9.12 -19.19 -13.15
C MET A 429 -10.54 -19.74 -13.29
N GLU A 430 -11.54 -18.88 -13.50
CA GLU A 430 -12.92 -19.32 -13.75
C GLU A 430 -13.00 -20.25 -14.97
N ARG A 431 -12.38 -19.85 -16.09
CA ARG A 431 -12.37 -20.66 -17.33
C ARG A 431 -11.74 -22.04 -17.11
N LEU A 432 -10.62 -22.10 -16.41
CA LEU A 432 -9.95 -23.38 -16.12
C LEU A 432 -10.70 -24.21 -15.10
N ALA A 433 -11.31 -23.59 -14.09
CA ALA A 433 -12.13 -24.28 -13.10
C ALA A 433 -13.38 -24.88 -13.72
N GLU A 434 -14.06 -24.17 -14.62
CA GLU A 434 -15.21 -24.68 -15.37
C GLU A 434 -14.82 -25.89 -16.22
N ARG A 435 -13.72 -25.78 -16.99
CA ARG A 435 -13.21 -26.90 -17.78
C ARG A 435 -12.83 -28.09 -16.90
N PHE A 436 -12.17 -27.85 -15.77
CA PHE A 436 -11.79 -28.92 -14.85
C PHE A 436 -13.03 -29.58 -14.23
N ALA A 437 -14.04 -28.80 -13.85
CA ALA A 437 -15.30 -29.35 -13.33
C ALA A 437 -15.99 -30.24 -14.36
N ALA A 438 -16.03 -29.81 -15.64
CA ALA A 438 -16.61 -30.59 -16.73
C ALA A 438 -15.87 -31.93 -16.96
N ARG A 439 -14.53 -31.93 -16.86
CA ARG A 439 -13.70 -33.14 -17.02
C ARG A 439 -13.79 -34.08 -15.82
N ALA A 440 -13.72 -33.53 -14.61
CA ALA A 440 -13.76 -34.32 -13.38
C ALA A 440 -15.16 -34.78 -12.98
N GLY A 441 -16.22 -34.19 -13.56
CA GLY A 441 -17.61 -34.44 -13.17
C GLY A 441 -17.94 -34.00 -11.74
N LEU A 442 -17.15 -33.07 -11.18
CA LEU A 442 -17.24 -32.64 -9.78
C LEU A 442 -17.05 -31.13 -9.65
N PRO A 443 -17.66 -30.48 -8.62
CA PRO A 443 -17.40 -29.08 -8.31
C PRO A 443 -15.93 -28.79 -8.04
N VAL A 444 -15.46 -27.60 -8.44
CA VAL A 444 -14.07 -27.18 -8.26
C VAL A 444 -13.99 -25.99 -7.29
N VAL A 445 -13.24 -26.18 -6.20
CA VAL A 445 -12.81 -25.14 -5.27
C VAL A 445 -11.66 -24.36 -5.92
N LYS A 446 -11.87 -23.06 -6.10
CA LYS A 446 -10.95 -22.14 -6.79
C LYS A 446 -10.02 -21.48 -5.79
N ILE A 447 -8.71 -21.69 -5.92
CA ILE A 447 -7.70 -21.10 -5.04
C ILE A 447 -6.63 -20.40 -5.89
N GLY A 448 -6.42 -19.11 -5.67
CA GLY A 448 -5.41 -18.31 -6.34
C GLY A 448 -4.08 -18.34 -5.61
N ARG A 449 -2.97 -18.56 -6.34
CA ARG A 449 -1.62 -18.13 -5.95
C ARG A 449 -1.52 -16.61 -6.15
N LEU A 450 -2.29 -15.88 -5.35
CA LEU A 450 -2.69 -14.50 -5.60
C LEU A 450 -2.97 -13.80 -4.27
N GLY A 451 -2.52 -12.55 -4.12
CA GLY A 451 -2.73 -11.75 -2.92
C GLY A 451 -1.72 -12.05 -1.80
N GLY A 452 -0.48 -12.41 -2.15
CA GLY A 452 0.62 -12.52 -1.17
C GLY A 452 1.85 -13.30 -1.62
N GLN A 453 1.84 -13.90 -2.82
CA GLN A 453 2.89 -14.72 -3.41
C GLN A 453 4.07 -13.87 -3.94
N TYR A 454 4.48 -12.84 -3.21
CA TYR A 454 5.53 -11.89 -3.59
C TYR A 454 6.94 -12.30 -3.13
N ALA A 455 7.10 -13.51 -2.59
CA ALA A 455 8.38 -14.05 -2.14
C ALA A 455 8.59 -15.47 -2.69
N LYS A 456 9.85 -15.82 -2.97
CA LYS A 456 10.21 -17.14 -3.52
C LYS A 456 11.52 -17.66 -2.91
N PRO A 457 11.58 -18.94 -2.49
CA PRO A 457 12.83 -19.54 -2.03
C PRO A 457 13.80 -19.75 -3.19
N ARG A 458 15.11 -19.69 -2.92
CA ARG A 458 16.17 -19.82 -3.94
C ARG A 458 17.13 -20.95 -3.58
N SER A 459 17.55 -21.70 -4.61
CA SER A 459 18.53 -22.78 -4.45
C SER A 459 19.96 -22.27 -4.26
N HIS A 460 20.25 -21.08 -4.77
CA HIS A 460 21.52 -20.38 -4.60
C HIS A 460 21.25 -18.97 -4.09
N ALA A 461 22.14 -18.47 -3.23
CA ALA A 461 22.03 -17.12 -2.68
C ALA A 461 22.35 -16.03 -3.71
N VAL A 462 23.12 -16.37 -4.74
CA VAL A 462 23.53 -15.51 -5.85
C VAL A 462 23.09 -16.09 -7.18
N GLU A 463 23.03 -15.24 -8.20
CA GLU A 463 22.87 -15.61 -9.59
C GLU A 463 23.79 -14.77 -10.48
N VAL A 464 24.19 -15.33 -11.63
CA VAL A 464 25.01 -14.61 -12.60
C VAL A 464 24.10 -14.08 -13.71
N VAL A 465 24.09 -12.77 -13.90
CA VAL A 465 23.35 -12.09 -14.98
C VAL A 465 24.37 -11.31 -15.81
N ASP A 466 24.45 -11.62 -17.11
CA ASP A 466 25.41 -11.00 -18.04
C ASP A 466 26.87 -11.03 -17.55
N GLY A 467 27.27 -12.13 -16.90
CA GLY A 467 28.61 -12.32 -16.34
C GLY A 467 28.85 -11.66 -14.98
N VAL A 468 27.86 -10.94 -14.42
CA VAL A 468 27.95 -10.30 -13.10
C VAL A 468 27.25 -11.16 -12.05
N GLU A 469 27.97 -11.49 -10.98
CA GLU A 469 27.38 -12.17 -9.82
C GLU A 469 26.58 -11.18 -8.95
N LEU A 470 25.30 -11.46 -8.74
CA LEU A 470 24.36 -10.62 -7.98
C LEU A 470 23.61 -11.46 -6.95
N PRO A 471 23.15 -10.87 -5.82
CA PRO A 471 22.20 -11.55 -4.95
C PRO A 471 20.97 -12.00 -5.73
N ALA A 472 20.55 -13.23 -5.50
CA ALA A 472 19.42 -13.84 -6.18
C ALA A 472 18.14 -13.01 -5.94
N PHE A 473 17.36 -12.82 -6.99
CA PHE A 473 16.02 -12.26 -6.86
C PHE A 473 15.15 -13.22 -6.02
N ARG A 474 14.56 -12.70 -4.93
CA ARG A 474 13.78 -13.48 -3.95
C ARG A 474 12.29 -13.11 -3.92
N GLY A 475 11.82 -12.41 -4.95
CA GLY A 475 10.45 -11.88 -5.05
C GLY A 475 10.37 -10.42 -4.59
N HIS A 476 9.36 -9.69 -5.10
CA HIS A 476 9.21 -8.25 -4.87
C HIS A 476 9.05 -7.85 -3.40
N MET A 477 8.56 -8.75 -2.54
CA MET A 477 8.51 -8.55 -1.08
C MET A 477 9.92 -8.45 -0.46
N VAL A 478 10.93 -9.02 -1.11
CA VAL A 478 12.30 -9.05 -0.61
C VAL A 478 13.18 -8.01 -1.29
N ASN A 479 13.34 -8.10 -2.61
CA ASN A 479 14.19 -7.24 -3.42
C ASN A 479 13.57 -6.99 -4.81
N ALA A 480 14.19 -6.14 -5.63
CA ALA A 480 13.74 -5.91 -7.01
C ALA A 480 14.33 -6.95 -7.97
N GLU A 481 13.64 -7.20 -9.06
CA GLU A 481 14.04 -8.06 -10.17
C GLU A 481 15.18 -7.48 -11.01
N THR A 482 15.28 -6.15 -11.06
CA THR A 482 16.31 -5.41 -11.82
C THR A 482 17.71 -5.94 -11.49
N PRO A 483 18.55 -6.29 -12.49
CA PRO A 483 19.85 -6.92 -12.27
C PRO A 483 20.92 -5.89 -11.87
N SER A 484 20.80 -5.28 -10.70
CA SER A 484 21.82 -4.41 -10.11
C SER A 484 22.04 -4.69 -8.63
N ALA A 485 23.26 -4.46 -8.13
CA ALA A 485 23.59 -4.71 -6.72
C ALA A 485 22.66 -3.95 -5.76
N GLU A 486 22.31 -2.71 -6.09
CA GLU A 486 21.36 -1.89 -5.33
C GLU A 486 19.94 -2.48 -5.34
N ALA A 487 19.43 -2.81 -6.52
CA ALA A 487 18.10 -3.39 -6.69
C ALA A 487 17.93 -4.74 -5.98
N ARG A 488 19.01 -5.54 -5.94
CA ARG A 488 19.04 -6.87 -5.32
C ARG A 488 19.19 -6.84 -3.80
N ARG A 489 19.44 -5.67 -3.19
CA ARG A 489 19.51 -5.54 -1.73
C ARG A 489 18.14 -5.78 -1.09
N PRO A 490 18.02 -6.70 -0.12
CA PRO A 490 16.78 -6.86 0.64
C PRO A 490 16.37 -5.56 1.33
N HIS A 491 15.08 -5.21 1.25
CA HIS A 491 14.58 -3.98 1.88
C HIS A 491 13.25 -4.23 2.60
N PRO A 492 13.17 -4.06 3.94
CA PRO A 492 12.03 -4.51 4.74
C PRO A 492 10.74 -3.75 4.40
N ALA A 493 10.80 -2.48 3.95
CA ALA A 493 9.59 -1.73 3.58
C ALA A 493 8.78 -2.36 2.43
N ARG A 494 9.41 -3.24 1.63
CA ARG A 494 8.72 -4.01 0.58
C ARG A 494 7.67 -4.97 1.16
N MET A 495 7.80 -5.37 2.42
CA MET A 495 6.76 -6.11 3.13
C MET A 495 5.46 -5.30 3.29
N LEU A 496 5.55 -3.98 3.52
CA LEU A 496 4.37 -3.11 3.58
C LEU A 496 3.73 -2.94 2.20
N TRP A 497 4.55 -2.84 1.15
CA TRP A 497 4.02 -2.77 -0.23
C TRP A 497 3.29 -4.05 -0.60
N ALA A 498 3.86 -5.21 -0.26
CA ALA A 498 3.20 -6.50 -0.43
C ALA A 498 1.88 -6.57 0.36
N TYR A 499 1.84 -6.10 1.62
CA TYR A 499 0.60 -6.04 2.40
C TYR A 499 -0.50 -5.21 1.73
N HIS A 500 -0.20 -3.99 1.27
CA HIS A 500 -1.21 -3.12 0.67
C HIS A 500 -1.75 -3.69 -0.65
N LEU A 501 -0.87 -4.20 -1.52
CA LEU A 501 -1.29 -4.84 -2.75
C LEU A 501 -2.12 -6.11 -2.48
N SER A 502 -1.77 -6.86 -1.43
CA SER A 502 -2.58 -7.99 -0.98
C SER A 502 -3.97 -7.56 -0.49
N ASP A 503 -4.10 -6.43 0.22
CA ASP A 503 -5.42 -5.90 0.64
C ASP A 503 -6.30 -5.57 -0.56
N ASP A 504 -5.76 -4.87 -1.55
CA ASP A 504 -6.47 -4.55 -2.80
C ASP A 504 -6.95 -5.81 -3.51
N VAL A 505 -6.07 -6.82 -3.61
CA VAL A 505 -6.43 -8.14 -4.16
C VAL A 505 -7.55 -8.79 -3.35
N GLN A 506 -7.48 -8.81 -2.01
CA GLN A 506 -8.53 -9.41 -1.19
C GLN A 506 -9.89 -8.72 -1.39
N ARG A 507 -9.92 -7.40 -1.54
CA ARG A 507 -11.16 -6.67 -1.84
C ARG A 507 -11.76 -7.11 -3.17
N LEU A 508 -10.95 -7.25 -4.21
CA LEU A 508 -11.40 -7.72 -5.52
C LEU A 508 -11.90 -9.17 -5.49
N LEU A 509 -11.19 -10.05 -4.78
CA LEU A 509 -11.62 -11.43 -4.56
C LEU A 509 -12.98 -11.49 -3.83
N ARG A 510 -13.18 -10.68 -2.78
CA ARG A 510 -14.47 -10.58 -2.08
C ARG A 510 -15.59 -10.07 -2.99
N THR A 511 -15.33 -9.01 -3.78
CA THR A 511 -16.31 -8.49 -4.73
C THR A 511 -16.74 -9.57 -5.73
N HIS A 512 -15.79 -10.35 -6.26
CA HIS A 512 -16.10 -11.45 -7.17
C HIS A 512 -16.92 -12.56 -6.51
N ARG A 513 -16.55 -12.96 -5.27
CA ARG A 513 -17.31 -13.96 -4.50
C ARG A 513 -18.75 -13.52 -4.25
N ASN A 514 -18.96 -12.26 -3.85
CA ASN A 514 -20.29 -11.73 -3.55
C ASN A 514 -21.20 -11.63 -4.79
N GLY A 515 -20.63 -11.48 -5.99
CA GLY A 515 -21.38 -11.53 -7.24
C GLY A 515 -21.80 -12.94 -7.68
N SER A 516 -21.24 -13.99 -7.07
CA SER A 516 -21.42 -15.39 -7.47
C SER A 516 -22.40 -16.11 -6.54
N ALA A 517 -23.70 -15.81 -6.64
CA ALA A 517 -24.69 -16.21 -5.63
C ALA A 517 -25.08 -17.71 -5.62
N HIS A 518 -24.73 -18.52 -6.63
CA HIS A 518 -25.25 -19.91 -6.78
C HIS A 518 -24.15 -20.93 -7.14
N ALA A 519 -23.42 -21.42 -6.15
CA ALA A 519 -22.40 -22.47 -6.35
C ALA A 519 -22.59 -23.66 -5.38
N ALA A 520 -22.32 -24.88 -5.87
CA ALA A 520 -22.39 -26.13 -5.07
C ALA A 520 -21.29 -26.25 -4.00
N VAL A 521 -20.24 -25.44 -4.11
CA VAL A 521 -19.19 -25.24 -3.11
C VAL A 521 -19.07 -23.74 -2.82
N PRO A 522 -18.61 -23.32 -1.62
CA PRO A 522 -18.44 -21.90 -1.28
C PRO A 522 -17.75 -21.12 -2.41
N PRO A 523 -18.30 -19.98 -2.85
CA PRO A 523 -17.80 -19.28 -4.03
C PRO A 523 -16.37 -18.80 -3.77
N GLY A 524 -15.42 -19.26 -4.59
CA GLY A 524 -14.07 -18.70 -4.66
C GLY A 524 -13.98 -17.52 -5.65
N PRO A 525 -12.78 -17.02 -5.99
CA PRO A 525 -11.49 -17.58 -5.58
C PRO A 525 -11.06 -17.21 -4.16
N TRP A 526 -10.35 -18.12 -3.51
CA TRP A 526 -9.67 -17.93 -2.24
C TRP A 526 -8.19 -17.59 -2.47
N SER A 527 -7.56 -16.79 -1.61
CA SER A 527 -6.12 -16.49 -1.72
C SER A 527 -5.24 -17.57 -1.07
N SER A 528 -4.04 -17.75 -1.62
CA SER A 528 -2.99 -18.63 -1.09
C SER A 528 -1.61 -18.07 -1.42
N HIS A 529 -0.64 -18.29 -0.54
CA HIS A 529 0.78 -18.04 -0.81
C HIS A 529 1.71 -18.93 0.04
N ASP A 530 2.98 -19.02 -0.35
CA ASP A 530 4.03 -19.67 0.42
C ASP A 530 4.23 -18.88 1.72
N ALA A 531 4.09 -19.54 2.86
CA ALA A 531 4.39 -18.97 4.17
C ALA A 531 5.91 -18.95 4.34
N LEU A 532 6.57 -17.98 3.71
CA LEU A 532 8.02 -17.96 3.55
C LEU A 532 8.73 -16.93 4.44
N VAL A 533 8.35 -15.66 4.34
CA VAL A 533 9.04 -14.54 5.02
C VAL A 533 8.46 -14.40 6.43
N MET A 534 9.18 -14.90 7.44
CA MET A 534 8.72 -14.94 8.84
C MET A 534 8.43 -13.55 9.40
N ASP A 535 9.21 -12.54 8.98
CA ASP A 535 9.02 -11.15 9.35
C ASP A 535 7.76 -10.50 8.76
N TYR A 536 7.18 -11.12 7.73
CA TYR A 536 5.90 -10.71 7.14
C TYR A 536 4.74 -11.49 7.76
N ILE A 537 4.83 -12.83 7.79
CA ILE A 537 3.72 -13.67 8.25
C ILE A 537 3.56 -13.66 9.77
N GLY A 538 4.65 -13.58 10.54
CA GLY A 538 4.63 -13.59 12.00
C GLY A 538 3.82 -12.42 12.58
N PRO A 539 4.11 -11.17 12.18
CA PRO A 539 3.30 -10.02 12.57
C PRO A 539 1.87 -10.04 12.04
N LEU A 540 1.51 -10.91 11.10
CA LEU A 540 0.14 -11.02 10.57
C LEU A 540 -0.67 -12.16 11.23
N VAL A 541 -0.16 -12.81 12.28
CA VAL A 541 -0.95 -13.71 13.13
C VAL A 541 -1.90 -12.90 14.01
N ARG A 542 -3.16 -13.31 14.08
CA ARG A 542 -4.24 -12.64 14.83
C ARG A 542 -4.98 -13.66 15.69
N ASN A 543 -5.73 -13.18 16.68
CA ASN A 543 -6.72 -13.99 17.37
C ASN A 543 -8.09 -13.74 16.75
N ASP A 544 -8.84 -14.82 16.54
CA ASP A 544 -10.28 -14.75 16.30
C ASP A 544 -10.97 -14.21 17.55
N PRO A 545 -11.67 -13.07 17.49
CA PRO A 545 -12.38 -12.51 18.63
C PRO A 545 -13.46 -13.41 19.22
N ALA A 546 -14.04 -14.33 18.42
CA ALA A 546 -15.12 -15.21 18.84
C ALA A 546 -14.61 -16.45 19.58
N THR A 547 -13.53 -17.07 19.08
CA THR A 547 -13.02 -18.35 19.59
C THR A 547 -11.72 -18.24 20.38
N GLY A 548 -10.99 -17.13 20.24
CA GLY A 548 -9.62 -16.96 20.74
C GLY A 548 -8.58 -17.75 19.95
N ALA A 549 -8.97 -18.51 18.93
CA ALA A 549 -8.04 -19.28 18.10
C ALA A 549 -7.15 -18.34 17.28
N ARG A 550 -5.88 -18.69 17.14
CA ARG A 550 -4.94 -17.94 16.31
C ARG A 550 -5.21 -18.23 14.83
N PHE A 551 -5.09 -17.24 13.96
CA PHE A 551 -5.09 -17.44 12.51
C PHE A 551 -4.05 -16.53 11.83
N LEU A 552 -3.48 -16.99 10.73
CA LEU A 552 -2.64 -16.19 9.86
C LEU A 552 -3.52 -15.34 8.96
N ALA A 553 -3.49 -14.03 9.16
CA ALA A 553 -4.38 -13.10 8.48
C ALA A 553 -3.86 -12.66 7.10
N SER A 554 -2.69 -13.13 6.65
CA SER A 554 -2.13 -12.73 5.35
C SER A 554 -2.82 -13.41 4.16
N THR A 555 -3.44 -14.58 4.35
CA THR A 555 -4.05 -15.36 3.28
C THR A 555 -5.00 -16.43 3.81
N HIS A 556 -5.90 -16.93 2.96
CA HIS A 556 -6.82 -18.00 3.36
C HIS A 556 -6.09 -19.34 3.51
N PHE A 557 -5.19 -19.64 2.57
CA PHE A 557 -4.58 -20.97 2.43
C PHE A 557 -3.05 -20.88 2.30
N PRO A 558 -2.31 -20.76 3.41
CA PRO A 558 -0.85 -20.79 3.39
C PRO A 558 -0.30 -22.20 3.14
N TRP A 559 0.86 -22.30 2.48
CA TRP A 559 1.62 -23.56 2.41
C TRP A 559 3.07 -23.39 2.87
N VAL A 560 3.68 -24.48 3.33
CA VAL A 560 5.15 -24.57 3.47
C VAL A 560 5.78 -25.22 2.23
N GLY A 561 6.81 -24.57 1.69
CA GLY A 561 7.59 -25.08 0.58
C GLY A 561 8.51 -26.26 0.96
N GLU A 562 8.99 -27.00 -0.04
CA GLU A 562 9.91 -28.14 0.14
C GLU A 562 11.19 -27.77 0.93
N ARG A 563 11.64 -26.52 0.82
CA ARG A 563 12.89 -26.03 1.45
C ARG A 563 12.69 -25.44 2.84
N THR A 564 11.45 -25.37 3.32
CA THR A 564 11.04 -24.78 4.61
C THR A 564 10.07 -25.70 5.38
N GLY A 565 9.90 -26.94 4.92
CA GLY A 565 8.99 -27.94 5.49
C GLY A 565 9.63 -28.82 6.58
N GLY A 566 10.72 -28.39 7.21
CA GLY A 566 11.39 -29.15 8.27
C GLY A 566 10.58 -29.19 9.58
N ILE A 567 10.46 -30.36 10.22
CA ILE A 567 9.66 -30.61 11.43
C ILE A 567 10.12 -29.83 12.69
N GLY A 568 11.28 -29.18 12.64
CA GLY A 568 11.79 -28.28 13.70
C GLY A 568 11.99 -26.84 13.24
N GLU A 569 11.47 -26.47 12.08
CA GLU A 569 11.61 -25.11 11.53
C GLU A 569 10.43 -24.22 11.91
N ALA A 570 10.71 -22.92 11.98
CA ALA A 570 9.76 -21.90 12.40
C ALA A 570 8.46 -21.90 11.55
N HIS A 571 8.57 -22.22 10.26
CA HIS A 571 7.45 -22.24 9.32
C HIS A 571 6.40 -23.30 9.66
N VAL A 572 6.84 -24.54 9.93
CA VAL A 572 5.96 -25.65 10.29
C VAL A 572 5.31 -25.40 11.64
N LEU A 573 6.07 -24.90 12.63
CA LEU A 573 5.51 -24.54 13.93
C LEU A 573 4.44 -23.45 13.80
N LEU A 574 4.72 -22.36 13.09
CA LEU A 574 3.73 -21.28 12.90
C LEU A 574 2.45 -21.82 12.27
N LEU A 575 2.55 -22.62 11.20
CA LEU A 575 1.36 -23.18 10.54
C LEU A 575 0.62 -24.20 11.42
N SER A 576 1.29 -24.91 12.33
CA SER A 576 0.62 -25.80 13.29
C SER A 576 -0.25 -25.04 14.29
N LEU A 577 0.11 -23.80 14.60
CA LEU A 577 -0.52 -22.97 15.63
C LEU A 577 -1.68 -22.11 15.13
N VAL A 578 -1.89 -22.01 13.82
CA VAL A 578 -2.96 -21.19 13.23
C VAL A 578 -4.14 -22.04 12.79
N SER A 579 -5.34 -21.47 12.74
CA SER A 579 -6.60 -22.10 12.35
C SER A 579 -6.88 -22.03 10.85
N ASN A 580 -5.96 -21.53 10.02
CA ASN A 580 -6.10 -21.65 8.59
C ASN A 580 -6.15 -23.13 8.18
N PRO A 581 -6.85 -23.51 7.10
CA PRO A 581 -6.43 -24.70 6.36
C PRO A 581 -4.99 -24.49 5.85
N VAL A 582 -4.16 -25.52 5.92
CA VAL A 582 -2.72 -25.43 5.63
C VAL A 582 -2.31 -26.48 4.62
N ALA A 583 -1.25 -26.18 3.87
CA ALA A 583 -0.67 -27.12 2.91
C ALA A 583 0.83 -27.33 3.11
N CYS A 584 1.33 -28.49 2.68
CA CYS A 584 2.75 -28.81 2.68
C CYS A 584 3.16 -29.41 1.34
N LYS A 585 4.26 -28.94 0.76
CA LYS A 585 4.89 -29.58 -0.40
C LYS A 585 5.58 -30.88 0.03
N VAL A 586 5.42 -31.92 -0.78
CA VAL A 586 6.03 -33.24 -0.57
C VAL A 586 6.82 -33.61 -1.83
N GLY A 587 8.14 -33.59 -1.72
CA GLY A 587 9.07 -33.80 -2.83
C GLY A 587 9.62 -35.22 -2.96
N PRO A 588 10.56 -35.42 -3.89
CA PRO A 588 11.10 -36.75 -4.21
C PRO A 588 12.02 -37.33 -3.10
N ARG A 589 12.34 -36.55 -2.06
CA ARG A 589 13.16 -36.99 -0.92
C ARG A 589 12.31 -37.27 0.33
N SER A 590 11.00 -37.08 0.26
CA SER A 590 10.12 -37.32 1.39
C SER A 590 10.03 -38.82 1.69
N THR A 591 10.01 -39.17 2.98
CA THR A 591 9.80 -40.53 3.48
C THR A 591 8.46 -40.65 4.19
N PRO A 592 7.87 -41.85 4.28
CA PRO A 592 6.64 -42.07 5.04
C PRO A 592 6.70 -41.51 6.46
N GLU A 593 7.82 -41.69 7.15
CA GLU A 593 8.05 -41.23 8.51
C GLU A 593 8.03 -39.70 8.59
N SER A 594 8.73 -39.02 7.67
CA SER A 594 8.75 -37.56 7.62
C SER A 594 7.37 -36.96 7.35
N VAL A 595 6.60 -37.56 6.45
CA VAL A 595 5.25 -37.08 6.10
C VAL A 595 4.27 -37.34 7.24
N LEU A 596 4.36 -38.50 7.91
CA LEU A 596 3.53 -38.78 9.08
C LEU A 596 3.79 -37.81 10.24
N ALA A 597 5.06 -37.46 10.49
CA ALA A 597 5.40 -36.47 11.50
C ALA A 597 4.87 -35.07 11.14
N LEU A 598 4.91 -34.68 9.86
CA LEU A 598 4.26 -33.45 9.39
C LEU A 598 2.73 -33.48 9.59
N CYS A 599 2.08 -34.59 9.26
CA CYS A 599 0.64 -34.76 9.49
C CYS A 599 0.28 -34.65 10.98
N ALA A 600 1.06 -35.27 11.87
CA ALA A 600 0.84 -35.21 13.30
C ALA A 600 0.95 -33.78 13.87
N LEU A 601 1.81 -32.93 13.29
CA LEU A 601 1.97 -31.53 13.70
C LEU A 601 0.91 -30.61 13.09
N LEU A 602 0.65 -30.73 11.80
CA LEU A 602 -0.21 -29.79 11.07
C LEU A 602 -1.70 -30.14 11.19
N ASP A 603 -2.02 -31.40 11.49
CA ASP A 603 -3.38 -31.92 11.63
C ASP A 603 -3.49 -32.91 12.82
N PRO A 604 -3.24 -32.43 14.05
CA PRO A 604 -3.25 -33.27 15.24
C PRO A 604 -4.64 -33.86 15.53
N GLU A 605 -5.71 -33.15 15.17
CA GLU A 605 -7.09 -33.57 15.44
C GLU A 605 -7.73 -34.35 14.28
N ARG A 606 -6.99 -34.60 13.19
CA ARG A 606 -7.45 -35.36 12.01
C ARG A 606 -8.72 -34.74 11.43
N GLU A 607 -8.70 -33.43 11.25
CA GLU A 607 -9.83 -32.64 10.79
C GLU A 607 -9.92 -32.64 9.26
N PRO A 608 -11.00 -33.14 8.65
CA PRO A 608 -11.19 -33.03 7.21
C PRO A 608 -11.12 -31.58 6.74
N GLY A 609 -10.33 -31.33 5.69
CA GLY A 609 -10.12 -30.00 5.15
C GLY A 609 -9.05 -29.15 5.86
N ARG A 610 -8.42 -29.67 6.92
CA ARG A 610 -7.31 -29.01 7.61
C ARG A 610 -6.01 -29.04 6.81
N LEU A 611 -5.55 -30.23 6.44
CA LEU A 611 -4.22 -30.43 5.84
C LEU A 611 -4.32 -30.88 4.39
N THR A 612 -3.52 -30.25 3.55
CA THR A 612 -3.32 -30.62 2.15
C THR A 612 -1.86 -31.00 1.90
N LEU A 613 -1.62 -32.16 1.28
CA LEU A 613 -0.30 -32.59 0.84
C LEU A 613 -0.18 -32.39 -0.67
N ILE A 614 0.80 -31.60 -1.09
CA ILE A 614 1.03 -31.21 -2.49
C ILE A 614 2.25 -31.98 -3.02
N ALA A 615 2.01 -33.05 -3.76
CA ALA A 615 3.06 -33.90 -4.33
C ALA A 615 3.73 -33.22 -5.53
N ARG A 616 5.06 -33.11 -5.50
CA ARG A 616 5.88 -32.44 -6.53
C ARG A 616 7.13 -33.25 -6.89
N MET A 617 6.98 -34.52 -7.23
CA MET A 617 8.10 -35.47 -7.22
C MET A 617 8.88 -35.51 -8.54
N GLY A 618 8.29 -35.09 -9.64
CA GLY A 618 8.83 -35.30 -10.99
C GLY A 618 8.30 -36.60 -11.58
N ARG A 619 8.12 -36.62 -12.92
CA ARG A 619 7.59 -37.79 -13.66
C ARG A 619 8.32 -39.09 -13.37
N ASP A 620 9.64 -39.03 -13.17
CA ASP A 620 10.48 -40.22 -13.02
C ASP A 620 10.48 -40.77 -11.57
N ALA A 621 10.20 -39.93 -10.57
CA ALA A 621 10.26 -40.31 -9.16
C ALA A 621 8.88 -40.57 -8.53
N ILE A 622 7.81 -39.97 -9.05
CA ILE A 622 6.48 -40.06 -8.42
C ILE A 622 5.97 -41.49 -8.29
N GLY A 623 6.27 -42.35 -9.27
CA GLY A 623 5.84 -43.75 -9.31
C GLY A 623 6.40 -44.61 -8.18
N THR A 624 7.56 -44.23 -7.62
CA THR A 624 8.25 -45.00 -6.59
C THR A 624 8.09 -44.37 -5.20
N VAL A 625 8.11 -43.04 -5.12
CA VAL A 625 8.14 -42.32 -3.83
C VAL A 625 6.74 -42.15 -3.22
N LEU A 626 5.72 -41.85 -4.02
CA LEU A 626 4.38 -41.55 -3.51
C LEU A 626 3.62 -42.75 -2.91
N PRO A 627 3.64 -43.97 -3.49
CA PRO A 627 2.87 -45.10 -2.97
C PRO A 627 3.11 -45.45 -1.49
N PRO A 628 4.36 -45.58 -0.99
CA PRO A 628 4.58 -45.88 0.43
C PRO A 628 4.08 -44.76 1.36
N ILE A 629 4.19 -43.50 0.95
CA ILE A 629 3.69 -42.35 1.71
C ILE A 629 2.16 -42.40 1.82
N LEU A 630 1.45 -42.65 0.71
CA LEU A 630 -0.01 -42.77 0.70
C LEU A 630 -0.51 -43.85 1.65
N ARG A 631 0.14 -45.03 1.64
CA ARG A 631 -0.23 -46.13 2.54
C ARG A 631 -0.04 -45.75 4.00
N ALA A 632 1.05 -45.08 4.34
CA ALA A 632 1.35 -44.65 5.69
C ALA A 632 0.33 -43.62 6.21
N VAL A 633 0.08 -42.55 5.43
CA VAL A 633 -0.89 -41.49 5.80
C VAL A 633 -2.30 -42.06 5.95
N ARG A 634 -2.71 -42.94 5.04
CA ARG A 634 -4.01 -43.63 5.11
C ARG A 634 -4.10 -44.54 6.34
N ALA A 635 -3.06 -45.32 6.64
CA ALA A 635 -3.02 -46.18 7.82
C ALA A 635 -3.12 -45.37 9.13
N ALA A 636 -2.51 -44.18 9.14
CA ALA A 636 -2.62 -43.21 10.24
C ALA A 636 -3.94 -42.42 10.26
N ARG A 637 -4.84 -42.63 9.28
CA ARG A 637 -6.18 -42.03 9.18
C ARG A 637 -6.20 -40.50 9.15
N HIS A 638 -5.16 -39.86 8.60
CA HIS A 638 -5.22 -38.42 8.36
C HIS A 638 -6.08 -38.13 7.12
N PRO A 639 -7.16 -37.33 7.22
CA PRO A 639 -8.07 -37.02 6.11
C PRO A 639 -7.51 -35.88 5.25
N VAL A 640 -6.29 -36.07 4.75
CA VAL A 640 -5.60 -35.04 3.96
C VAL A 640 -6.20 -34.90 2.56
N VAL A 641 -6.14 -33.69 2.01
CA VAL A 641 -6.36 -33.46 0.58
C VAL A 641 -5.05 -33.72 -0.17
N TRP A 642 -5.11 -34.51 -1.25
CA TRP A 642 -3.95 -34.78 -2.10
C TRP A 642 -3.98 -33.93 -3.38
N LEU A 643 -3.03 -33.01 -3.55
CA LEU A 643 -2.88 -32.23 -4.79
C LEU A 643 -1.63 -32.65 -5.56
N SER A 644 -1.71 -32.62 -6.89
CA SER A 644 -0.55 -32.75 -7.76
C SER A 644 0.00 -31.37 -8.12
N ASP A 645 1.29 -31.16 -7.88
CA ASP A 645 2.10 -30.08 -8.45
C ASP A 645 3.07 -30.71 -9.47
N PRO A 646 2.63 -30.92 -10.71
CA PRO A 646 3.47 -31.48 -11.75
C PRO A 646 4.51 -30.48 -12.28
N MET A 647 4.62 -29.29 -11.71
CA MET A 647 5.45 -28.22 -12.25
C MET A 647 6.86 -28.26 -11.67
N HIS A 648 6.98 -28.22 -10.34
CA HIS A 648 8.25 -28.01 -9.66
C HIS A 648 9.19 -29.23 -9.70
N GLY A 649 8.64 -30.44 -9.90
CA GLY A 649 9.39 -31.67 -10.14
C GLY A 649 10.02 -31.77 -11.53
N ASN A 650 9.46 -31.09 -12.53
CA ASN A 650 9.80 -31.26 -13.95
C ASN A 650 10.48 -30.02 -14.56
N THR A 651 11.16 -29.22 -13.74
CA THR A 651 11.92 -28.06 -14.24
C THR A 651 13.28 -28.50 -14.78
N VAL A 652 13.55 -28.20 -16.03
CA VAL A 652 14.82 -28.50 -16.71
C VAL A 652 15.55 -27.21 -17.09
N ARG A 653 16.85 -27.30 -17.42
CA ARG A 653 17.65 -26.20 -17.96
C ARG A 653 18.05 -26.49 -19.39
N LEU A 654 17.89 -25.51 -20.26
CA LEU A 654 18.37 -25.54 -21.65
C LEU A 654 19.88 -25.31 -21.71
N PRO A 655 20.54 -25.59 -22.85
CA PRO A 655 21.97 -25.27 -23.06
C PRO A 655 22.30 -23.79 -22.79
N SER A 656 21.36 -22.88 -23.09
CA SER A 656 21.45 -21.45 -22.79
C SER A 656 21.42 -21.11 -21.28
N GLY A 657 21.12 -22.08 -20.41
CA GLY A 657 20.97 -21.89 -18.96
C GLY A 657 19.56 -21.50 -18.51
N ALA A 658 18.69 -21.11 -19.46
CA ALA A 658 17.29 -20.79 -19.21
C ALA A 658 16.52 -22.01 -18.69
N LYS A 659 15.60 -21.77 -17.75
CA LYS A 659 14.72 -22.82 -17.23
C LYS A 659 13.50 -22.98 -18.15
N THR A 660 13.06 -24.21 -18.36
CA THR A 660 11.77 -24.51 -18.99
C THR A 660 11.12 -25.74 -18.34
N ARG A 661 9.89 -26.06 -18.76
CA ARG A 661 9.13 -27.25 -18.38
C ARG A 661 8.43 -27.80 -19.63
N TYR A 662 8.43 -29.12 -19.80
CA TYR A 662 7.74 -29.79 -20.90
C TYR A 662 6.32 -30.17 -20.49
N LEU A 663 5.33 -29.77 -21.28
CA LEU A 663 3.93 -30.08 -21.01
C LEU A 663 3.69 -31.59 -20.88
N ASP A 664 4.33 -32.41 -21.71
CA ASP A 664 4.19 -33.86 -21.67
C ASP A 664 4.72 -34.47 -20.37
N ASP A 665 5.80 -33.94 -19.81
CA ASP A 665 6.34 -34.40 -18.52
C ASP A 665 5.39 -34.04 -17.37
N MET A 666 4.83 -32.83 -17.42
CA MET A 666 3.85 -32.38 -16.43
C MET A 666 2.56 -33.21 -16.50
N VAL A 667 2.09 -33.53 -17.71
CA VAL A 667 0.95 -34.44 -17.92
C VAL A 667 1.26 -35.84 -17.41
N ALA A 668 2.45 -36.38 -17.69
CA ALA A 668 2.86 -37.70 -17.25
C ALA A 668 2.87 -37.82 -15.71
N GLU A 669 3.45 -36.83 -15.01
CA GLU A 669 3.44 -36.80 -13.55
C GLU A 669 2.00 -36.73 -12.99
N ALA A 670 1.17 -35.83 -13.52
CA ALA A 670 -0.21 -35.65 -13.03
C ALA A 670 -1.10 -36.88 -13.29
N ALA A 671 -0.96 -37.54 -14.45
CA ALA A 671 -1.67 -38.77 -14.76
C ALA A 671 -1.22 -39.94 -13.85
N THR A 672 0.09 -40.09 -13.64
CA THR A 672 0.63 -41.10 -12.71
C THR A 672 0.20 -40.82 -11.27
N PHE A 673 0.20 -39.57 -10.83
CA PHE A 673 -0.35 -39.16 -9.53
C PHE A 673 -1.80 -39.62 -9.37
N ARG A 674 -2.68 -39.29 -10.34
CA ARG A 674 -4.10 -39.65 -10.30
C ARG A 674 -4.27 -41.16 -10.14
N ASN A 675 -3.61 -41.93 -11.01
CA ASN A 675 -3.70 -43.40 -11.02
C ASN A 675 -3.22 -44.01 -9.70
N ILE A 676 -2.13 -43.48 -9.11
CA ILE A 676 -1.56 -43.99 -7.86
C ILE A 676 -2.48 -43.67 -6.67
N VAL A 677 -2.97 -42.44 -6.57
CA VAL A 677 -3.82 -41.99 -5.45
C VAL A 677 -5.14 -42.78 -5.44
N GLU A 678 -5.80 -42.90 -6.60
CA GLU A 678 -7.04 -43.67 -6.75
C GLU A 678 -6.81 -45.17 -6.57
N GLY A 679 -5.73 -45.73 -7.13
CA GLY A 679 -5.38 -47.14 -6.97
C GLY A 679 -5.06 -47.55 -5.53
N HIS A 680 -4.69 -46.59 -4.67
CA HIS A 680 -4.53 -46.79 -3.23
C HIS A 680 -5.78 -46.40 -2.43
N GLY A 681 -6.92 -46.19 -3.11
CA GLY A 681 -8.23 -45.88 -2.56
C GLY A 681 -8.30 -44.56 -1.79
N ASN A 682 -7.45 -43.59 -2.15
CA ASN A 682 -7.54 -42.20 -1.69
C ASN A 682 -8.26 -41.36 -2.75
N HIS A 683 -8.76 -40.18 -2.38
CA HIS A 683 -9.36 -39.25 -3.31
C HIS A 683 -8.31 -38.31 -3.90
N VAL A 684 -8.33 -38.14 -5.21
CA VAL A 684 -7.55 -37.11 -5.91
C VAL A 684 -8.18 -35.76 -5.60
N GLY A 685 -7.46 -34.93 -4.85
CA GLY A 685 -7.91 -33.62 -4.43
C GLY A 685 -7.91 -32.61 -5.57
N GLY A 686 -6.91 -32.66 -6.48
CA GLY A 686 -6.85 -31.78 -7.64
C GLY A 686 -5.44 -31.36 -8.04
N LEU A 687 -5.31 -30.13 -8.55
CA LEU A 687 -4.10 -29.62 -9.20
C LEU A 687 -3.59 -28.32 -8.53
N HIS A 688 -2.26 -28.19 -8.50
CA HIS A 688 -1.51 -27.00 -8.11
C HIS A 688 -0.61 -26.58 -9.28
N LEU A 689 -0.96 -25.50 -9.97
CA LEU A 689 -0.31 -25.08 -11.21
C LEU A 689 0.28 -23.67 -11.10
N GLU A 690 1.41 -23.43 -11.79
CA GLU A 690 1.91 -22.07 -12.04
C GLU A 690 1.49 -21.66 -13.46
N THR A 691 0.68 -20.60 -13.57
CA THR A 691 0.02 -20.19 -14.81
C THR A 691 0.13 -18.69 -15.02
N ALA A 692 0.31 -18.25 -16.26
CA ALA A 692 0.19 -16.85 -16.64
C ALA A 692 -1.22 -16.57 -17.18
N ALA A 693 -1.82 -15.45 -16.78
CA ALA A 693 -3.13 -15.01 -17.30
C ALA A 693 -3.03 -14.40 -18.71
N TYR A 694 -1.82 -14.04 -19.13
CA TYR A 694 -1.47 -13.51 -20.44
C TYR A 694 -0.61 -14.52 -21.21
N ASP A 695 -0.51 -14.33 -22.52
CA ASP A 695 0.28 -15.22 -23.38
C ASP A 695 1.77 -15.10 -23.06
N VAL A 696 2.39 -16.25 -22.81
CA VAL A 696 3.81 -16.39 -22.51
C VAL A 696 4.37 -17.59 -23.25
N ALA A 697 5.67 -17.57 -23.55
CA ALA A 697 6.39 -18.68 -24.19
C ALA A 697 7.39 -19.31 -23.21
N GLU A 698 6.95 -19.64 -21.99
CA GLU A 698 7.86 -20.09 -20.92
C GLU A 698 7.99 -21.64 -20.87
N CYS A 699 6.89 -22.37 -21.12
CA CYS A 699 6.85 -23.84 -21.14
C CYS A 699 6.72 -24.37 -22.58
N ALA A 700 7.34 -25.51 -22.85
CA ALA A 700 7.34 -26.16 -24.16
C ALA A 700 6.16 -27.15 -24.32
N GLY A 701 5.47 -27.08 -25.46
CA GLY A 701 4.30 -27.92 -25.78
C GLY A 701 4.60 -29.19 -26.59
N GLY A 702 5.87 -29.56 -26.80
CA GLY A 702 6.31 -30.65 -27.67
C GLY A 702 7.80 -30.97 -27.50
N PRO A 703 8.49 -31.58 -28.49
CA PRO A 703 9.91 -31.93 -28.40
C PRO A 703 10.78 -30.71 -28.07
N ALA A 704 12.01 -30.97 -27.60
CA ALA A 704 12.94 -29.93 -27.12
C ALA A 704 12.96 -28.73 -28.07
N PRO A 705 12.51 -27.54 -27.63
CA PRO A 705 12.44 -26.37 -28.48
C PRO A 705 13.86 -25.94 -28.87
N GLY A 706 13.99 -25.34 -30.06
CA GLY A 706 15.25 -24.72 -30.48
C GLY A 706 15.60 -23.49 -29.62
N ASP A 707 16.89 -23.14 -29.56
CA ASP A 707 17.32 -21.89 -28.92
C ASP A 707 16.63 -20.69 -29.60
N GLY A 708 15.82 -19.93 -28.85
CA GLY A 708 15.06 -18.77 -29.33
C GLY A 708 13.54 -18.98 -29.47
N GLU A 709 13.03 -20.21 -29.34
CA GLU A 709 11.58 -20.50 -29.39
C GLU A 709 10.85 -20.26 -28.06
N LEU A 710 11.60 -20.12 -26.96
CA LEU A 710 11.09 -19.84 -25.63
C LEU A 710 11.48 -18.44 -25.16
N GLY A 711 10.53 -17.76 -24.54
CA GLY A 711 10.76 -16.52 -23.80
C GLY A 711 11.32 -16.80 -22.41
N ASN A 712 12.07 -15.84 -21.87
CA ASN A 712 12.53 -15.91 -20.48
C ASN A 712 11.35 -15.79 -19.51
N PRO A 713 11.30 -16.61 -18.43
CA PRO A 713 10.30 -16.43 -17.38
C PRO A 713 10.34 -15.00 -16.82
N SER A 714 9.17 -14.38 -16.64
CA SER A 714 9.07 -12.96 -16.28
C SER A 714 9.77 -12.61 -14.96
N LEU A 715 9.75 -13.53 -13.98
CA LEU A 715 10.30 -13.28 -12.65
C LEU A 715 11.01 -14.48 -12.02
N CYS A 716 10.56 -15.72 -12.25
CA CYS A 716 11.15 -16.87 -11.59
C CYS A 716 11.10 -18.16 -12.43
N ASP A 717 10.12 -19.03 -12.20
CA ASP A 717 10.03 -20.32 -12.89
C ASP A 717 8.99 -20.27 -14.03
N PRO A 718 9.15 -21.11 -15.07
CA PRO A 718 8.28 -21.14 -16.25
C PRO A 718 6.81 -21.45 -15.95
N ARG A 719 5.89 -20.62 -16.41
CA ARG A 719 4.44 -20.76 -16.23
C ARG A 719 3.79 -21.36 -17.46
N LEU A 720 2.71 -22.10 -17.24
CA LEU A 720 1.81 -22.54 -18.30
C LEU A 720 0.99 -21.35 -18.81
N THR A 721 0.76 -21.30 -20.12
CA THR A 721 -0.36 -20.52 -20.64
C THR A 721 -1.68 -21.16 -20.23
N ILE A 722 -2.78 -20.39 -20.31
CA ILE A 722 -4.12 -20.93 -20.05
C ILE A 722 -4.47 -22.08 -21.03
N ALA A 723 -4.02 -22.00 -22.28
CA ALA A 723 -4.22 -23.08 -23.25
C ALA A 723 -3.46 -24.36 -22.87
N GLN A 724 -2.21 -24.24 -22.42
CA GLN A 724 -1.43 -25.40 -21.98
C GLN A 724 -1.98 -26.00 -20.68
N ALA A 725 -2.42 -25.17 -19.73
CA ALA A 725 -3.07 -25.64 -18.51
C ALA A 725 -4.39 -26.38 -18.80
N ALA A 726 -5.19 -25.87 -19.75
CA ALA A 726 -6.39 -26.54 -20.23
C ALA A 726 -6.08 -27.89 -20.89
N ALA A 727 -5.03 -27.95 -21.71
CA ALA A 727 -4.58 -29.20 -22.34
C ALA A 727 -4.08 -30.21 -21.30
N LEU A 728 -3.40 -29.76 -20.24
CA LEU A 728 -3.02 -30.62 -19.13
C LEU A 728 -4.26 -31.22 -18.47
N ILE A 729 -5.26 -30.39 -18.12
CA ILE A 729 -6.51 -30.85 -17.51
C ILE A 729 -7.20 -31.89 -18.39
N ASP A 730 -7.37 -31.63 -19.69
CA ASP A 730 -8.05 -32.53 -20.61
C ASP A 730 -7.36 -33.89 -20.81
N ARG A 731 -6.03 -33.92 -20.69
CA ARG A 731 -5.24 -35.14 -20.88
C ARG A 731 -5.16 -35.97 -19.61
N VAL A 732 -5.41 -35.35 -18.45
CA VAL A 732 -5.29 -35.98 -17.13
C VAL A 732 -6.64 -36.37 -16.56
N PHE A 733 -7.72 -35.63 -16.83
CA PHE A 733 -9.09 -35.87 -16.31
C PHE A 733 -10.06 -36.05 -17.47
#